data_AF-A0A9D3RJP4-F1
#
_entry.id   AF-A0A9D3RJP4-F1
#
_cell.length_a   1.000
_cell.length_b   1.000
_cell.length_c   1.000
_cell.angle_alpha   90.00
_cell.angle_beta   90.00
_cell.angle_gamma   90.00
#
_symmetry.space_group_name_H-M   'P 1'
#
loop_
_entity.id
_entity.type
_entity.pdbx_description
1 polymer ?
#
loop_
_entity_poly.entity_id
_entity_poly.type
_entity_poly.pdbx_seq_one_letter_code
_entity_poly.pdbx_strand_id
1 'polypeptide(L)'
;MDGKQACVLMIKALELDPNLYRIGQSKVFFRAGVLAHLEEERDMKITDVIISFQAWCRGYVARKAFAKRQQQLTAMKVIQRNCAAYLKLRNWQWWRLFTKVKPLLQVSRQEEEMAVKDTELKVVKEKQQFAEQQLQEMETKQQQLNAEKMALQEQLQAETELCAEAEEMRSRLAAKKQELEEILHDLEARVEEEEERVTHLQTEKKKMQQNITDLEQQLDEEEAARQKLQLEKVTLEAKMKSDEDVMLLEDQNNKLNKEKKLMEERISEFTTNLAEEEEKSKSLQKLKNKHEAMITDLEDRLRREEKQRQELEKNRRKLEGDSTELTDQIAELQAQIAELRAQLAKKEEELQAALARIEEEAAQKNHAQKKIRELEAQLSELQEDLELERAARAKAEKHRRDLGEELEALKTELEDTLDSTAAQQELRSKRETEVAHLKKTLEDEARVHEQQVVEMRQKHSQAFDELNEQLEQAKRNKVSVEKTKQALESERNELSIELQALMQGKTESEHRRKKAETQVQELQIKFIESEKQRAEQAEKLSKMQVELDNVNALLSDVEGKSIKATKDYSAVESTLQDVQELLQEETRQKLSFSTRTRQMEEEQNRLREQLEEEEEAKRAFEKQLFTMQSQFADMKKKMEQEAGCVDAAEEVKKRVQRDLESTVQRLEERNSAYDKMEKTKNRLQQELDDLMVDQDHLRQIVSNLEKKQKKFDQLLAEEKTISSRYAEERDRAEAEAREKETRALALTRELEALSDLKDEMERANKLLRAEMEDLVSSKDDVGKSVHELEKSKRGMEQQLEEMRTQLEELEDELQATEDAKLRLEVNMQAMKAQYERDLQGRDEMGEEKKKQLVKQVREMEMELEDERKQRTVAVAARKKMELDLKELEAAIDMANKNRDEALKQLKKLQAQMKDLLRELDDTRISREEILAQSKENEKKLKSMEADMIQMQEGAGSCREGEETGSAGERRAAG
;
A
#
# COMPACT_ATOMS: atom_id res chain seq x y z
N MET A 1 19.86 9.26 23.91
CA MET A 1 18.99 9.71 25.03
C MET A 1 17.71 8.90 24.96
N ASP A 2 17.12 8.52 26.10
CA ASP A 2 15.77 7.91 26.09
C ASP A 2 14.73 8.89 25.52
N GLY A 3 13.75 8.38 24.78
CA GLY A 3 12.71 9.19 24.14
C GLY A 3 11.82 9.90 25.16
N LYS A 4 11.46 9.22 26.26
CA LYS A 4 10.70 9.86 27.35
C LYS A 4 11.53 10.96 28.01
N GLN A 5 12.80 10.70 28.33
CA GLN A 5 13.70 11.72 28.89
C GLN A 5 13.95 12.89 27.94
N ALA A 6 14.00 12.67 26.63
CA ALA A 6 14.08 13.73 25.63
C ALA A 6 12.83 14.61 25.65
N CYS A 7 11.63 14.02 25.66
CA CYS A 7 10.37 14.76 25.78
C CYS A 7 10.28 15.54 27.11
N VAL A 8 10.75 14.98 28.23
CA VAL A 8 10.84 15.70 29.53
C VAL A 8 11.67 16.98 29.39
N LEU A 9 12.84 16.89 28.74
CA LEU A 9 13.74 18.04 28.56
C LEU A 9 13.18 19.06 27.57
N MET A 10 12.54 18.62 26.48
CA MET A 10 11.89 19.51 25.51
C MET A 10 10.71 20.27 26.14
N ILE A 11 9.83 19.58 26.89
CA ILE A 11 8.70 20.21 27.57
C ILE A 11 9.19 21.20 28.64
N LYS A 12 10.29 20.88 29.34
CA LYS A 12 10.93 21.82 30.28
C LYS A 12 11.51 23.05 29.56
N ALA A 13 12.06 22.90 28.36
CA ALA A 13 12.58 24.01 27.56
C ALA A 13 11.47 24.85 26.89
N LEU A 14 10.24 24.34 26.84
CA LEU A 14 9.02 25.09 26.47
C LEU A 14 8.36 25.78 27.69
N GLU A 15 8.94 25.64 28.89
CA GLU A 15 8.50 26.27 30.15
C GLU A 15 7.02 26.03 30.53
N LEU A 16 6.42 24.96 29.98
CA LEU A 16 5.03 24.55 30.21
C LEU A 16 4.80 24.19 31.69
N ASP A 17 3.71 24.68 32.28
CA ASP A 17 3.28 24.32 33.63
C ASP A 17 3.05 22.80 33.75
N PRO A 18 3.71 22.10 34.70
CA PRO A 18 3.47 20.70 35.02
C PRO A 18 2.00 20.32 35.28
N ASN A 19 1.07 21.25 35.54
CA ASN A 19 -0.36 20.96 35.63
C ASN A 19 -1.04 20.74 34.27
N LEU A 20 -0.47 21.26 33.18
CA LEU A 20 -1.03 21.23 31.83
C LEU A 20 -0.73 19.92 31.06
N TYR A 21 0.20 19.09 31.55
CA TYR A 21 0.58 17.83 30.92
C TYR A 21 0.84 16.69 31.93
N ARG A 22 0.84 15.44 31.45
CA ARG A 22 1.18 14.24 32.22
C ARG A 22 2.04 13.31 31.35
N ILE A 23 3.24 12.96 31.81
CA ILE A 23 4.20 12.13 31.07
C ILE A 23 4.02 10.65 31.45
N GLY A 24 3.39 9.88 30.56
CA GLY A 24 3.16 8.44 30.73
C GLY A 24 4.41 7.59 30.47
N GLN A 25 4.21 6.32 30.13
CA GLN A 25 5.31 5.40 29.80
C GLN A 25 5.68 5.42 28.31
N SER A 26 4.71 5.60 27.42
CA SER A 26 4.88 5.62 25.96
C SER A 26 4.25 6.83 25.26
N LYS A 27 3.56 7.70 25.99
CA LYS A 27 2.85 8.89 25.49
C LYS A 27 2.90 10.03 26.51
N VAL A 28 2.84 11.26 26.02
CA VAL A 28 2.53 12.46 26.83
C VAL A 28 1.06 12.81 26.61
N PHE A 29 0.36 13.12 27.69
CA PHE A 29 -1.02 13.59 27.67
C PHE A 29 -1.04 15.07 28.01
N PHE A 30 -1.80 15.87 27.27
CA PHE A 30 -1.96 17.32 27.49
C PHE A 30 -3.42 17.62 27.88
N ARG A 31 -3.65 18.73 28.59
CA ARG A 31 -5.01 19.28 28.73
C ARG A 31 -5.51 19.83 27.39
N ALA A 32 -6.84 19.97 27.26
CA ALA A 32 -7.46 20.63 26.12
C ALA A 32 -6.90 22.05 25.91
N GLY A 33 -6.86 22.51 24.65
CA GLY A 33 -6.28 23.81 24.26
C GLY A 33 -4.75 23.85 24.19
N VAL A 34 -4.03 23.12 25.05
CA VAL A 34 -2.56 23.18 25.13
C VAL A 34 -1.88 22.75 23.83
N LEU A 35 -2.39 21.71 23.16
CA LEU A 35 -1.87 21.30 21.85
C LEU A 35 -2.16 22.33 20.76
N ALA A 36 -3.35 22.93 20.74
CA ALA A 36 -3.70 23.95 19.75
C ALA A 36 -2.77 25.17 19.85
N HIS A 37 -2.49 25.65 21.05
CA HIS A 37 -1.53 26.74 21.28
C HIS A 37 -0.10 26.37 20.82
N LEU A 38 0.34 25.13 21.05
CA LEU A 38 1.65 24.66 20.55
C LEU A 38 1.68 24.50 19.02
N GLU A 39 0.55 24.23 18.38
CA GLU A 39 0.43 24.23 16.91
C GLU A 39 0.38 25.65 16.33
N GLU A 40 -0.27 26.61 17.00
CA GLU A 40 -0.24 28.04 16.64
C GLU A 40 1.19 28.61 16.73
N GLU A 41 1.93 28.35 17.81
CA GLU A 41 3.34 28.74 17.94
C GLU A 41 4.20 28.07 16.85
N ARG A 42 4.02 26.78 16.58
CA ARG A 42 4.70 26.08 15.47
C ARG A 42 4.40 26.76 14.15
N ASP A 43 3.14 27.06 13.86
CA ASP A 43 2.70 27.59 12.58
C ASP A 43 3.19 29.03 12.37
N MET A 44 3.26 29.83 13.43
CA MET A 44 3.96 31.12 13.41
C MET A 44 5.46 30.96 13.07
N LYS A 45 6.18 29.95 13.61
CA LYS A 45 7.61 29.75 13.28
C LYS A 45 7.86 29.21 11.87
N ILE A 46 6.97 28.37 11.32
CA ILE A 46 7.15 27.82 9.95
C ILE A 46 6.58 28.71 8.85
N THR A 47 5.77 29.72 9.18
CA THR A 47 5.13 30.62 8.20
C THR A 47 6.14 31.25 7.24
N ASP A 48 7.26 31.77 7.71
CA ASP A 48 8.30 32.38 6.85
C ASP A 48 8.90 31.38 5.85
N VAL A 49 9.12 30.13 6.31
CA VAL A 49 9.64 29.04 5.48
C VAL A 49 8.61 28.61 4.44
N ILE A 50 7.33 28.53 4.83
CA ILE A 50 6.21 28.20 3.94
C ILE A 50 6.02 29.29 2.89
N ILE A 51 5.97 30.57 3.27
CA ILE A 51 5.83 31.70 2.35
C ILE A 51 6.99 31.71 1.36
N SER A 52 8.23 31.57 1.86
CA SER A 52 9.45 31.50 1.04
C SER A 52 9.38 30.33 0.05
N PHE A 53 9.14 29.10 0.52
CA PHE A 53 9.05 27.91 -0.32
C PHE A 53 7.94 28.05 -1.38
N GLN A 54 6.76 28.52 -0.99
CA GLN A 54 5.68 28.77 -1.94
C GLN A 54 6.05 29.83 -2.98
N ALA A 55 6.77 30.90 -2.62
CA ALA A 55 7.25 31.90 -3.57
C ALA A 55 8.26 31.30 -4.58
N TRP A 56 9.21 30.49 -4.10
CA TRP A 56 10.15 29.74 -4.94
C TRP A 56 9.43 28.78 -5.89
N CYS A 57 8.44 28.01 -5.40
CA CYS A 57 7.62 27.11 -6.22
C CYS A 57 6.77 27.86 -7.26
N ARG A 58 6.09 28.94 -6.88
CA ARG A 58 5.33 29.80 -7.80
C ARG A 58 6.25 30.36 -8.90
N GLY A 59 7.42 30.87 -8.53
CA GLY A 59 8.42 31.38 -9.47
C GLY A 59 8.97 30.30 -10.42
N TYR A 60 9.24 29.09 -9.92
CA TYR A 60 9.69 27.96 -10.74
C TYR A 60 8.62 27.51 -11.75
N VAL A 61 7.37 27.34 -11.30
CA VAL A 61 6.24 26.96 -12.15
C VAL A 61 5.96 28.04 -13.19
N ALA A 62 5.97 29.32 -12.80
CA ALA A 62 5.80 30.44 -13.71
C ALA A 62 6.89 30.48 -14.79
N ARG A 63 8.17 30.30 -14.43
CA ARG A 63 9.28 30.25 -15.42
C ARG A 63 9.16 29.06 -16.38
N LYS A 64 8.79 27.86 -15.89
CA LYS A 64 8.55 26.70 -16.77
C LYS A 64 7.34 26.90 -17.69
N ALA A 65 6.24 27.48 -17.19
CA ALA A 65 5.07 27.81 -17.99
C ALA A 65 5.39 28.89 -19.05
N PHE A 66 6.17 29.90 -18.70
CA PHE A 66 6.65 30.94 -19.61
C PHE A 66 7.52 30.34 -20.73
N ALA A 67 8.52 29.52 -20.41
CA ALA A 67 9.36 28.87 -21.41
C ALA A 67 8.55 28.00 -22.39
N LYS A 68 7.59 27.22 -21.89
CA LYS A 68 6.66 26.44 -22.73
C LYS A 68 5.80 27.36 -23.62
N ARG A 69 5.30 28.47 -23.09
CA ARG A 69 4.53 29.47 -23.85
C ARG A 69 5.39 30.19 -24.90
N GLN A 70 6.66 30.43 -24.63
CA GLN A 70 7.62 31.01 -25.58
C GLN A 70 7.92 30.04 -26.73
N GLN A 71 8.14 28.76 -26.44
CA GLN A 71 8.28 27.71 -27.47
C GLN A 71 7.02 27.61 -28.34
N GLN A 72 5.83 27.60 -27.72
CA GLN A 72 4.55 27.64 -28.42
C GLN A 72 4.37 28.91 -29.26
N LEU A 73 4.80 30.08 -28.77
CA LEU A 73 4.76 31.34 -29.52
C LEU A 73 5.66 31.31 -30.76
N THR A 74 6.86 30.73 -30.66
CA THR A 74 7.76 30.55 -31.82
C THR A 74 7.16 29.61 -32.85
N ALA A 75 6.61 28.46 -32.43
CA ALA A 75 5.89 27.54 -33.31
C ALA A 75 4.66 28.22 -33.97
N MET A 76 3.89 28.97 -33.20
CA MET A 76 2.75 29.75 -33.70
C MET A 76 3.17 30.79 -34.73
N LYS A 77 4.29 31.51 -34.54
CA LYS A 77 4.83 32.47 -35.52
C LYS A 77 5.21 31.78 -36.84
N VAL A 78 5.80 30.59 -36.79
CA VAL A 78 6.11 29.80 -38.01
C VAL A 78 4.82 29.38 -38.72
N ILE A 79 3.83 28.86 -37.99
CA ILE A 79 2.51 28.49 -38.54
C ILE A 79 1.82 29.72 -39.15
N GLN A 80 1.78 30.85 -38.45
CA GLN A 80 1.20 32.11 -38.93
C GLN A 80 1.88 32.61 -40.21
N ARG A 81 3.22 32.56 -40.27
CA ARG A 81 3.98 32.93 -41.49
C ARG A 81 3.60 32.03 -42.67
N ASN A 82 3.49 30.72 -42.45
CA ASN A 82 3.11 29.75 -43.48
C ASN A 82 1.64 29.94 -43.92
N CYS A 83 0.72 30.17 -42.99
CA CYS A 83 -0.67 30.51 -43.29
C CYS A 83 -0.79 31.83 -44.07
N ALA A 84 -0.06 32.88 -43.69
CA ALA A 84 -0.05 34.16 -44.40
C ALA A 84 0.52 34.02 -45.82
N ALA A 85 1.59 33.24 -46.00
CA ALA A 85 2.12 32.90 -47.33
C ALA A 85 1.10 32.12 -48.17
N TYR A 86 0.42 31.13 -47.59
CA TYR A 86 -0.66 30.39 -48.25
C TYR A 86 -1.85 31.30 -48.62
N LEU A 87 -2.27 32.22 -47.75
CA LEU A 87 -3.34 33.17 -48.02
C LEU A 87 -3.01 34.11 -49.20
N LYS A 88 -1.73 34.50 -49.36
CA LYS A 88 -1.24 35.23 -50.54
C LYS A 88 -1.24 34.36 -51.81
N LEU A 89 -0.79 33.11 -51.71
CA LEU A 89 -0.59 32.21 -52.86
C LEU A 89 -1.89 31.54 -53.36
N ARG A 90 -2.85 31.20 -52.49
CA ARG A 90 -4.03 30.37 -52.83
C ARG A 90 -4.90 30.91 -53.98
N ASN A 91 -4.92 32.24 -54.13
CA ASN A 91 -5.69 32.93 -55.18
C ASN A 91 -4.87 33.28 -56.42
N TRP A 92 -3.55 33.06 -56.40
CA TRP A 92 -2.67 33.34 -57.53
C TRP A 92 -2.89 32.33 -58.66
N GLN A 93 -3.07 32.80 -59.90
CA GLN A 93 -3.46 31.91 -61.01
C GLN A 93 -2.35 30.90 -61.36
N TRP A 94 -1.08 31.30 -61.24
CA TRP A 94 0.06 30.37 -61.39
C TRP A 94 0.05 29.25 -60.35
N TRP A 95 -0.32 29.54 -59.09
CA TRP A 95 -0.47 28.52 -58.07
C TRP A 95 -1.56 27.51 -58.43
N ARG A 96 -2.70 27.97 -58.94
CA ARG A 96 -3.81 27.10 -59.40
C ARG A 96 -3.42 26.19 -60.56
N LEU A 97 -2.59 26.67 -61.49
CA LEU A 97 -2.03 25.85 -62.58
C LEU A 97 -1.02 24.84 -62.03
N PHE A 98 -0.06 25.30 -61.23
CA PHE A 98 0.98 24.48 -60.60
C PHE A 98 0.38 23.35 -59.75
N THR A 99 -0.64 23.61 -58.94
CA THR A 99 -1.30 22.58 -58.12
C THR A 99 -2.09 21.54 -58.92
N LYS A 100 -2.41 21.81 -60.20
CA LYS A 100 -3.00 20.81 -61.11
C LYS A 100 -1.93 19.96 -61.81
N VAL A 101 -0.76 20.53 -62.09
CA VAL A 101 0.33 19.86 -62.80
C VAL A 101 1.24 19.05 -61.85
N LYS A 102 1.55 19.57 -60.66
CA LYS A 102 2.42 18.89 -59.68
C LYS A 102 1.97 17.44 -59.36
N PRO A 103 0.66 17.12 -59.19
CA PRO A 103 0.22 15.75 -58.95
C PRO A 103 0.39 14.78 -60.12
N LEU A 104 0.82 15.23 -61.30
CA LEU A 104 1.17 14.38 -62.44
C LEU A 104 2.66 14.01 -62.45
N LEU A 105 3.51 14.81 -61.80
CA LEU A 105 4.95 14.61 -61.69
C LEU A 105 5.27 13.85 -60.40
N GLN A 106 4.85 12.59 -60.34
CA GLN A 106 4.87 11.81 -59.10
C GLN A 106 6.17 11.04 -58.83
N VAL A 107 7.12 10.92 -59.76
CA VAL A 107 8.23 9.94 -59.67
C VAL A 107 8.99 10.01 -58.34
N SER A 108 9.51 11.18 -57.95
CA SER A 108 10.21 11.33 -56.66
C SER A 108 9.30 11.19 -55.44
N ARG A 109 8.00 11.49 -55.56
CA ARG A 109 7.01 11.22 -54.52
C ARG A 109 6.72 9.72 -54.39
N GLN A 110 6.77 8.96 -55.48
CA GLN A 110 6.58 7.50 -55.47
C GLN A 110 7.82 6.81 -54.88
N GLU A 111 9.02 7.34 -55.13
CA GLU A 111 10.26 6.92 -54.45
C GLU A 111 10.21 7.25 -52.94
N GLU A 112 9.79 8.46 -52.56
CA GLU A 112 9.61 8.86 -51.16
C GLU A 112 8.52 8.03 -50.44
N GLU A 113 7.36 7.84 -51.06
CA GLU A 113 6.29 6.99 -50.53
C GLU A 113 6.70 5.51 -50.48
N MET A 114 7.51 5.01 -51.42
CA MET A 114 8.07 3.66 -51.37
C MET A 114 9.06 3.51 -50.20
N ALA A 115 9.98 4.47 -50.01
CA ALA A 115 10.91 4.46 -48.87
C ALA A 115 10.18 4.55 -47.51
N VAL A 116 9.14 5.39 -47.41
CA VAL A 116 8.26 5.44 -46.24
C VAL A 116 7.54 4.10 -46.05
N LYS A 117 6.98 3.50 -47.11
CA LYS A 117 6.32 2.19 -47.00
C LYS A 117 7.26 1.06 -46.67
N ASP A 118 8.52 1.09 -47.10
CA ASP A 118 9.55 0.12 -46.70
C ASP A 118 9.95 0.28 -45.22
N THR A 119 10.02 1.51 -44.69
CA THR A 119 10.26 1.71 -43.25
C THR A 119 9.04 1.31 -42.41
N GLU A 120 7.82 1.63 -42.84
CA GLU A 120 6.59 1.11 -42.22
C GLU A 120 6.56 -0.42 -42.25
N LEU A 121 6.88 -1.05 -43.39
CA LEU A 121 6.93 -2.50 -43.55
C LEU A 121 8.00 -3.16 -42.68
N LYS A 122 9.16 -2.52 -42.47
CA LYS A 122 10.18 -3.01 -41.51
C LYS A 122 9.64 -2.97 -40.08
N VAL A 123 9.12 -1.83 -39.64
CA VAL A 123 8.55 -1.67 -38.28
C VAL A 123 7.33 -2.58 -38.05
N VAL A 124 6.52 -2.86 -39.08
CA VAL A 124 5.43 -3.83 -39.02
C VAL A 124 5.96 -5.26 -38.98
N LYS A 125 6.97 -5.62 -39.78
CA LYS A 125 7.61 -6.95 -39.75
C LYS A 125 8.28 -7.24 -38.42
N GLU A 126 9.01 -6.28 -37.84
CA GLU A 126 9.66 -6.42 -36.52
C GLU A 126 8.62 -6.67 -35.41
N LYS A 127 7.51 -5.92 -35.42
CA LYS A 127 6.38 -6.13 -34.49
C LYS A 127 5.66 -7.45 -34.73
N GLN A 128 5.50 -7.85 -35.98
CA GLN A 128 4.88 -9.11 -36.36
C GLN A 128 5.75 -10.30 -35.94
N GLN A 129 7.06 -10.27 -36.17
CA GLN A 129 8.00 -11.30 -35.73
C GLN A 129 8.03 -11.43 -34.20
N PHE A 130 8.00 -10.31 -33.47
CA PHE A 130 7.90 -10.33 -32.00
C PHE A 130 6.56 -10.88 -31.49
N ALA A 131 5.47 -10.67 -32.23
CA ALA A 131 4.17 -11.27 -31.95
C ALA A 131 4.12 -12.76 -32.32
N GLU A 132 4.76 -13.17 -33.42
CA GLU A 132 4.91 -14.56 -33.85
C GLU A 132 5.76 -15.37 -32.86
N GLN A 133 6.84 -14.79 -32.32
CA GLN A 133 7.63 -15.39 -31.24
C GLN A 133 6.77 -15.59 -29.98
N GLN A 134 6.00 -14.59 -29.54
CA GLN A 134 5.07 -14.76 -28.41
C GLN A 134 3.95 -15.78 -28.70
N LEU A 135 3.48 -15.88 -29.95
CA LEU A 135 2.52 -16.91 -30.34
C LEU A 135 3.14 -18.31 -30.29
N GLN A 136 4.40 -18.48 -30.70
CA GLN A 136 5.15 -19.74 -30.60
C GLN A 136 5.45 -20.12 -29.15
N GLU A 137 5.83 -19.16 -28.29
CA GLU A 137 5.97 -19.36 -26.83
C GLU A 137 4.63 -19.80 -26.20
N MET A 138 3.51 -19.22 -26.62
CA MET A 138 2.18 -19.58 -26.11
C MET A 138 1.65 -20.90 -26.69
N GLU A 139 1.97 -21.22 -27.95
CA GLU A 139 1.59 -22.48 -28.61
C GLU A 139 2.39 -23.67 -28.05
N THR A 140 3.70 -23.53 -27.85
CA THR A 140 4.52 -24.54 -27.16
C THR A 140 4.06 -24.74 -25.71
N LYS A 141 3.70 -23.67 -24.99
CA LYS A 141 3.08 -23.77 -23.66
C LYS A 141 1.70 -24.43 -23.69
N GLN A 142 0.90 -24.22 -24.76
CA GLN A 142 -0.37 -24.92 -24.97
C GLN A 142 -0.15 -26.41 -25.28
N GLN A 143 0.89 -26.77 -26.02
CA GLN A 143 1.27 -28.16 -26.27
C GLN A 143 1.72 -28.86 -24.98
N GLN A 144 2.53 -28.20 -24.14
CA GLN A 144 2.90 -28.69 -22.80
C GLN A 144 1.65 -28.93 -21.93
N LEU A 145 0.74 -27.96 -21.82
CA LEU A 145 -0.50 -28.11 -21.06
C LEU A 145 -1.43 -29.20 -21.62
N ASN A 146 -1.41 -29.44 -22.94
CA ASN A 146 -2.12 -30.57 -23.55
C ASN A 146 -1.45 -31.92 -23.21
N ALA A 147 -0.12 -31.99 -23.14
CA ALA A 147 0.60 -33.19 -22.73
C ALA A 147 0.35 -33.51 -21.24
N GLU A 148 0.39 -32.50 -20.36
CA GLU A 148 0.00 -32.64 -18.94
C GLU A 148 -1.45 -33.14 -18.81
N LYS A 149 -2.37 -32.58 -19.61
CA LYS A 149 -3.78 -33.02 -19.66
C LYS A 149 -3.91 -34.46 -20.14
N MET A 150 -3.16 -34.88 -21.15
CA MET A 150 -3.18 -36.27 -21.63
C MET A 150 -2.65 -37.23 -20.56
N ALA A 151 -1.55 -36.90 -19.89
CA ALA A 151 -1.03 -37.69 -18.77
C ALA A 151 -2.03 -37.79 -17.60
N LEU A 152 -2.72 -36.69 -17.27
CA LEU A 152 -3.82 -36.69 -16.29
C LEU A 152 -5.01 -37.56 -16.74
N GLN A 153 -5.27 -37.64 -18.05
CA GLN A 153 -6.36 -38.45 -18.60
C GLN A 153 -6.00 -39.94 -18.64
N GLU A 154 -4.74 -40.30 -18.92
CA GLU A 154 -4.21 -41.66 -18.76
C GLU A 154 -4.22 -42.08 -17.28
N GLN A 155 -3.80 -41.19 -16.37
CA GLN A 155 -3.82 -41.44 -14.93
C GLN A 155 -5.26 -41.64 -14.40
N LEU A 156 -6.22 -40.83 -14.86
CA LEU A 156 -7.63 -41.01 -14.55
C LEU A 156 -8.19 -42.35 -15.08
N GLN A 157 -7.76 -42.79 -16.27
CA GLN A 157 -8.17 -44.08 -16.80
C GLN A 157 -7.56 -45.23 -15.98
N ALA A 158 -6.28 -45.16 -15.59
CA ALA A 158 -5.65 -46.14 -14.72
C ALA A 158 -6.32 -46.20 -13.33
N GLU A 159 -6.68 -45.05 -12.74
CA GLU A 159 -7.48 -45.03 -11.50
C GLU A 159 -8.88 -45.62 -11.69
N THR A 160 -9.50 -45.43 -12.86
CA THR A 160 -10.80 -46.04 -13.20
C THR A 160 -10.71 -47.55 -13.35
N GLU A 161 -9.65 -48.06 -14.00
CA GLU A 161 -9.39 -49.49 -14.14
C GLU A 161 -9.08 -50.13 -12.78
N LEU A 162 -8.26 -49.49 -11.93
CA LEU A 162 -8.03 -49.92 -10.54
C LEU A 162 -9.30 -49.89 -9.67
N CYS A 163 -10.20 -48.92 -9.88
CA CYS A 163 -11.52 -48.93 -9.24
C CYS A 163 -12.36 -50.11 -9.71
N ALA A 164 -12.38 -50.43 -11.00
CA ALA A 164 -13.11 -51.58 -11.54
C ALA A 164 -12.55 -52.92 -11.02
N GLU A 165 -11.22 -53.08 -10.94
CA GLU A 165 -10.59 -54.25 -10.30
C GLU A 165 -10.96 -54.35 -8.82
N ALA A 166 -10.99 -53.23 -8.09
CA ALA A 166 -11.39 -53.19 -6.69
C ALA A 166 -12.89 -53.51 -6.51
N GLU A 167 -13.76 -53.08 -7.41
CA GLU A 167 -15.19 -53.43 -7.42
C GLU A 167 -15.41 -54.91 -7.78
N GLU A 168 -14.68 -55.46 -8.76
CA GLU A 168 -14.74 -56.89 -9.07
C GLU A 168 -14.23 -57.74 -7.90
N MET A 169 -13.16 -57.32 -7.22
CA MET A 169 -12.67 -58.00 -6.02
C MET A 169 -13.68 -57.92 -4.87
N ARG A 170 -14.35 -56.77 -4.66
CA ARG A 170 -15.47 -56.66 -3.69
C ARG A 170 -16.63 -57.58 -4.07
N SER A 171 -16.96 -57.70 -5.36
CA SER A 171 -18.02 -58.59 -5.86
C SER A 171 -17.67 -60.06 -5.62
N ARG A 172 -16.45 -60.50 -5.97
CA ARG A 172 -15.94 -61.85 -5.68
C ARG A 172 -15.93 -62.16 -4.18
N LEU A 173 -15.59 -61.18 -3.33
CA LEU A 173 -15.62 -61.31 -1.87
C LEU A 173 -17.06 -61.37 -1.32
N ALA A 174 -18.00 -60.62 -1.91
CA ALA A 174 -19.42 -60.69 -1.55
C ALA A 174 -20.04 -62.03 -1.95
N ALA A 175 -19.73 -62.54 -3.15
CA ALA A 175 -20.13 -63.88 -3.58
C ALA A 175 -19.59 -64.96 -2.64
N LYS A 176 -18.29 -64.94 -2.31
CA LYS A 176 -17.71 -65.85 -1.32
C LYS A 176 -18.30 -65.72 0.08
N LYS A 177 -18.68 -64.51 0.50
CA LYS A 177 -19.39 -64.30 1.76
C LYS A 177 -20.75 -65.00 1.72
N GLN A 178 -21.49 -64.87 0.62
CA GLN A 178 -22.79 -65.51 0.43
C GLN A 178 -22.67 -67.05 0.33
N GLU A 179 -21.69 -67.58 -0.40
CA GLU A 179 -21.36 -69.03 -0.41
C GLU A 179 -21.09 -69.56 1.01
N LEU A 180 -20.35 -68.81 1.83
CA LEU A 180 -20.06 -69.17 3.22
C LEU A 180 -21.28 -69.03 4.14
N GLU A 181 -22.19 -68.10 3.87
CA GLU A 181 -23.46 -67.96 4.59
C GLU A 181 -24.44 -69.09 4.23
N GLU A 182 -24.49 -69.51 2.97
CA GLU A 182 -25.25 -70.70 2.53
C GLU A 182 -24.67 -71.98 3.14
N ILE A 183 -23.34 -72.17 3.12
CA ILE A 183 -22.69 -73.33 3.77
C ILE A 183 -22.88 -73.33 5.28
N LEU A 184 -22.90 -72.16 5.95
CA LEU A 184 -23.21 -72.08 7.37
C LEU A 184 -24.65 -72.51 7.64
N HIS A 185 -25.61 -72.08 6.83
CA HIS A 185 -27.01 -72.47 7.00
C HIS A 185 -27.25 -73.97 6.72
N ASP A 186 -26.57 -74.52 5.71
CA ASP A 186 -26.54 -75.97 5.42
C ASP A 186 -25.94 -76.79 6.60
N LEU A 187 -24.99 -76.21 7.34
CA LEU A 187 -24.40 -76.82 8.53
C LEU A 187 -25.28 -76.67 9.77
N GLU A 188 -25.95 -75.53 9.95
CA GLU A 188 -26.97 -75.31 10.99
C GLU A 188 -28.12 -76.32 10.83
N ALA A 189 -28.69 -76.43 9.62
CA ALA A 189 -29.76 -77.38 9.32
C ALA A 189 -29.34 -78.84 9.55
N ARG A 190 -28.08 -79.21 9.24
CA ARG A 190 -27.56 -80.56 9.54
C ARG A 190 -27.32 -80.82 11.03
N VAL A 191 -27.04 -79.78 11.82
CA VAL A 191 -27.01 -79.90 13.28
C VAL A 191 -28.43 -80.11 13.81
N GLU A 192 -29.43 -79.39 13.30
CA GLU A 192 -30.84 -79.63 13.63
C GLU A 192 -31.30 -81.05 13.23
N GLU A 193 -30.97 -81.54 12.02
CA GLU A 193 -31.28 -82.91 11.58
C GLU A 193 -30.63 -83.98 12.46
N GLU A 194 -29.36 -83.82 12.87
CA GLU A 194 -28.70 -84.78 13.77
C GLU A 194 -29.16 -84.64 15.23
N GLU A 195 -29.58 -83.46 15.69
CA GLU A 195 -30.28 -83.30 16.98
C GLU A 195 -31.64 -84.02 16.94
N GLU A 196 -32.46 -83.82 15.91
CA GLU A 196 -33.71 -84.58 15.71
C GLU A 196 -33.43 -86.09 15.65
N ARG A 197 -32.42 -86.53 14.90
CA ARG A 197 -31.99 -87.93 14.84
C ARG A 197 -31.59 -88.49 16.20
N VAL A 198 -30.88 -87.72 17.02
CA VAL A 198 -30.54 -88.11 18.39
C VAL A 198 -31.80 -88.24 19.25
N THR A 199 -32.80 -87.35 19.12
CA THR A 199 -34.09 -87.54 19.82
C THR A 199 -34.84 -88.76 19.30
N HIS A 200 -34.81 -89.04 17.99
CA HIS A 200 -35.44 -90.20 17.39
C HIS A 200 -34.82 -91.50 17.94
N LEU A 201 -33.49 -91.61 17.91
CA LEU A 201 -32.76 -92.74 18.48
C LEU A 201 -32.98 -92.89 19.99
N GLN A 202 -33.16 -91.79 20.74
CA GLN A 202 -33.56 -91.87 22.15
C GLN A 202 -34.99 -92.42 22.33
N THR A 203 -35.94 -92.07 21.45
CA THR A 203 -37.31 -92.63 21.50
C THR A 203 -37.39 -94.07 20.99
N GLU A 204 -36.63 -94.45 19.97
CA GLU A 204 -36.47 -95.85 19.56
C GLU A 204 -35.78 -96.69 20.64
N LYS A 205 -34.76 -96.15 21.31
CA LYS A 205 -34.14 -96.80 22.47
C LYS A 205 -35.17 -97.04 23.59
N LYS A 206 -36.04 -96.08 23.89
CA LYS A 206 -37.16 -96.29 24.84
C LYS A 206 -38.14 -97.37 24.37
N LYS A 207 -38.49 -97.42 23.08
CA LYS A 207 -39.33 -98.50 22.52
C LYS A 207 -38.65 -99.87 22.59
N MET A 208 -37.36 -99.96 22.28
CA MET A 208 -36.57 -101.19 22.41
C MET A 208 -36.51 -101.65 23.87
N GLN A 209 -36.32 -100.73 24.83
CA GLN A 209 -36.34 -101.06 26.25
C GLN A 209 -37.74 -101.54 26.71
N GLN A 210 -38.83 -100.93 26.22
CA GLN A 210 -40.19 -101.42 26.47
C GLN A 210 -40.40 -102.82 25.88
N ASN A 211 -40.04 -103.03 24.62
CA ASN A 211 -40.14 -104.33 23.95
C ASN A 211 -39.31 -105.41 24.65
N ILE A 212 -38.18 -105.06 25.29
CA ILE A 212 -37.38 -106.00 26.09
C ILE A 212 -38.16 -106.43 27.33
N THR A 213 -38.74 -105.51 28.11
CA THR A 213 -39.60 -105.87 29.26
C THR A 213 -40.84 -106.67 28.83
N ASP A 214 -41.42 -106.35 27.68
CA ASP A 214 -42.59 -107.08 27.15
C ASP A 214 -42.22 -108.49 26.68
N LEU A 215 -40.98 -108.70 26.20
CA LEU A 215 -40.44 -110.02 25.80
C LEU A 215 -39.94 -110.85 26.99
N GLU A 216 -39.36 -110.21 28.02
CA GLU A 216 -39.04 -110.85 29.31
C GLU A 216 -40.33 -111.44 29.92
N GLN A 217 -41.42 -110.67 29.89
CA GLN A 217 -42.74 -111.12 30.38
C GLN A 217 -43.34 -112.26 29.53
N GLN A 218 -43.07 -112.34 28.23
CA GLN A 218 -43.49 -113.47 27.37
C GLN A 218 -42.61 -114.72 27.56
N LEU A 219 -41.35 -114.56 27.97
CA LEU A 219 -40.44 -115.68 28.21
C LEU A 219 -40.88 -116.49 29.43
N ASP A 220 -41.29 -115.81 30.51
CA ASP A 220 -41.88 -116.43 31.71
C ASP A 220 -43.14 -117.27 31.38
N GLU A 221 -43.96 -116.82 30.42
CA GLU A 221 -45.17 -117.56 29.99
C GLU A 221 -44.84 -118.79 29.12
N GLU A 222 -43.84 -118.70 28.24
CA GLU A 222 -43.41 -119.83 27.39
C GLU A 222 -42.64 -120.91 28.17
N GLU A 223 -41.84 -120.57 29.19
CA GLU A 223 -41.20 -121.60 30.03
C GLU A 223 -42.23 -122.46 30.79
N ALA A 224 -43.36 -121.86 31.19
CA ALA A 224 -44.49 -122.59 31.77
C ALA A 224 -45.23 -123.48 30.74
N ALA A 225 -45.32 -123.07 29.48
CA ALA A 225 -45.88 -123.89 28.40
C ALA A 225 -44.99 -125.09 28.04
N ARG A 226 -43.66 -124.87 28.02
CA ARG A 226 -42.66 -125.83 27.54
C ARG A 226 -42.56 -127.11 28.36
N GLN A 227 -42.81 -127.07 29.67
CA GLN A 227 -42.89 -128.29 30.50
C GLN A 227 -44.06 -129.21 30.10
N LYS A 228 -45.11 -128.67 29.46
CA LYS A 228 -46.34 -129.40 29.13
C LYS A 228 -46.26 -130.16 27.80
N LEU A 229 -45.51 -129.64 26.83
CA LEU A 229 -45.39 -130.19 25.47
C LEU A 229 -44.32 -131.28 25.30
N GLN A 230 -43.46 -131.50 26.30
CA GLN A 230 -42.43 -132.54 26.29
C GLN A 230 -43.01 -133.98 26.23
N LEU A 231 -44.30 -134.16 26.54
CA LEU A 231 -44.98 -135.45 26.65
C LEU A 231 -45.62 -135.97 25.33
N GLU A 232 -45.79 -135.12 24.31
CA GLU A 232 -46.56 -135.47 23.10
C GLU A 232 -45.70 -135.61 21.82
N LYS A 233 -44.40 -135.31 21.88
CA LYS A 233 -43.52 -135.24 20.70
C LYS A 233 -43.23 -136.57 19.99
N VAL A 234 -43.52 -137.73 20.60
CA VAL A 234 -43.02 -139.05 20.16
C VAL A 234 -43.73 -139.62 18.91
N THR A 235 -44.85 -139.04 18.46
CA THR A 235 -45.81 -139.77 17.58
C THR A 235 -45.91 -139.37 16.09
N LEU A 236 -45.21 -138.33 15.59
CA LEU A 236 -45.47 -137.79 14.24
C LEU A 236 -44.24 -137.43 13.38
N GLU A 237 -43.39 -138.41 13.05
CA GLU A 237 -42.34 -138.28 12.02
C GLU A 237 -42.54 -139.29 10.86
N ALA A 238 -43.32 -138.94 9.83
CA ALA A 238 -43.39 -139.74 8.58
C ALA A 238 -44.02 -139.03 7.35
N LYS A 239 -43.20 -138.71 6.32
CA LYS A 239 -43.42 -138.89 4.84
C LYS A 239 -42.86 -137.76 3.93
N MET A 240 -41.77 -138.09 3.22
CA MET A 240 -41.51 -138.08 1.75
C MET A 240 -42.34 -137.21 0.76
N LYS A 241 -41.97 -137.01 -0.52
CA LYS A 241 -40.74 -136.99 -1.41
C LYS A 241 -41.27 -136.99 -2.89
N SER A 242 -40.41 -137.19 -3.89
CA SER A 242 -40.67 -137.75 -5.25
C SER A 242 -41.12 -136.78 -6.38
N ASP A 243 -40.70 -136.90 -7.66
CA ASP A 243 -39.43 -137.33 -8.33
C ASP A 243 -39.35 -136.63 -9.75
N GLU A 244 -39.08 -137.27 -10.91
CA GLU A 244 -38.37 -136.62 -12.06
C GLU A 244 -38.69 -137.16 -13.52
N ASP A 245 -38.01 -136.65 -14.59
CA ASP A 245 -37.39 -137.40 -15.75
C ASP A 245 -37.84 -137.30 -17.29
N VAL A 246 -36.84 -137.50 -18.21
CA VAL A 246 -36.79 -138.35 -19.48
C VAL A 246 -37.19 -137.95 -20.97
N MET A 247 -36.18 -137.99 -21.91
CA MET A 247 -36.04 -138.64 -23.29
C MET A 247 -37.00 -138.41 -24.53
N LEU A 248 -36.79 -138.84 -25.82
CA LEU A 248 -35.75 -139.58 -26.62
C LEU A 248 -35.84 -139.41 -28.19
N LEU A 249 -34.85 -139.98 -28.92
CA LEU A 249 -34.83 -140.62 -30.27
C LEU A 249 -34.44 -139.84 -31.57
N GLU A 250 -34.00 -140.63 -32.59
CA GLU A 250 -33.09 -140.24 -33.68
C GLU A 250 -33.50 -140.69 -35.12
N ASP A 251 -32.65 -140.26 -36.08
CA ASP A 251 -32.28 -140.87 -37.37
C ASP A 251 -33.10 -140.59 -38.65
N GLN A 252 -32.58 -139.64 -39.45
CA GLN A 252 -32.73 -139.64 -40.91
C GLN A 252 -31.62 -138.85 -41.65
N ASN A 253 -30.50 -138.52 -40.99
CA ASN A 253 -29.68 -137.33 -41.35
C ASN A 253 -28.37 -137.64 -42.12
N ASN A 254 -28.42 -138.56 -43.09
CA ASN A 254 -27.26 -138.95 -43.90
C ASN A 254 -27.21 -138.38 -45.33
N LYS A 255 -28.04 -137.36 -45.65
CA LYS A 255 -28.00 -136.65 -46.94
C LYS A 255 -27.43 -135.22 -46.89
N LEU A 256 -27.47 -134.52 -45.75
CA LEU A 256 -26.97 -133.13 -45.63
C LEU A 256 -25.43 -133.02 -45.62
N ASN A 257 -24.72 -134.13 -45.42
CA ASN A 257 -23.26 -134.15 -45.20
C ASN A 257 -22.41 -133.90 -46.48
N LYS A 258 -23.03 -133.48 -47.59
CA LYS A 258 -22.34 -133.02 -48.81
C LYS A 258 -22.62 -131.56 -49.18
N GLU A 259 -23.68 -130.94 -48.66
CA GLU A 259 -23.99 -129.53 -48.91
C GLU A 259 -23.28 -128.61 -47.90
N LYS A 260 -23.12 -129.06 -46.65
CA LYS A 260 -22.37 -128.33 -45.61
C LYS A 260 -20.97 -127.90 -46.07
N LYS A 261 -20.23 -128.81 -46.72
CA LYS A 261 -18.84 -128.58 -47.13
C LYS A 261 -18.67 -127.48 -48.19
N LEU A 262 -19.69 -127.23 -49.01
CA LEU A 262 -19.68 -126.17 -50.03
C LEU A 262 -20.05 -124.79 -49.46
N MET A 263 -20.60 -124.72 -48.25
CA MET A 263 -20.89 -123.48 -47.54
C MET A 263 -19.72 -123.05 -46.64
N GLU A 264 -19.00 -124.01 -46.04
CA GLU A 264 -17.84 -123.72 -45.17
C GLU A 264 -16.70 -123.02 -45.93
N GLU A 265 -16.40 -123.45 -47.17
CA GLU A 265 -15.41 -122.78 -48.03
C GLU A 265 -15.83 -121.35 -48.40
N ARG A 266 -17.14 -121.10 -48.56
CA ARG A 266 -17.69 -119.80 -48.95
C ARG A 266 -17.76 -118.80 -47.79
N ILE A 267 -17.90 -119.29 -46.55
CA ILE A 267 -17.77 -118.48 -45.33
C ILE A 267 -16.30 -118.09 -45.10
N SER A 268 -15.35 -118.96 -45.44
CA SER A 268 -13.91 -118.67 -45.37
C SER A 268 -13.54 -117.42 -46.19
N GLU A 269 -13.94 -117.36 -47.47
CA GLU A 269 -13.67 -116.21 -48.34
C GLU A 269 -14.31 -114.89 -47.84
N PHE A 270 -15.54 -114.91 -47.35
CA PHE A 270 -16.15 -113.69 -46.81
C PHE A 270 -15.51 -113.23 -45.50
N THR A 271 -14.97 -114.15 -44.69
CA THR A 271 -14.32 -113.81 -43.42
C THR A 271 -12.95 -113.13 -43.63
N THR A 272 -12.15 -113.57 -44.62
CA THR A 272 -10.89 -112.88 -44.96
C THR A 272 -11.14 -111.51 -45.61
N ASN A 273 -12.09 -111.41 -46.55
CA ASN A 273 -12.43 -110.12 -47.18
C ASN A 273 -12.95 -109.09 -46.15
N LEU A 274 -13.74 -109.53 -45.16
CA LEU A 274 -14.20 -108.65 -44.07
C LEU A 274 -13.04 -108.19 -43.17
N ALA A 275 -12.09 -109.07 -42.84
CA ALA A 275 -10.91 -108.73 -42.05
C ALA A 275 -9.99 -107.71 -42.76
N GLU A 276 -9.83 -107.82 -44.09
CA GLU A 276 -9.05 -106.85 -44.86
C GLU A 276 -9.71 -105.46 -44.95
N GLU A 277 -11.03 -105.38 -45.10
CA GLU A 277 -11.74 -104.09 -45.05
C GLU A 277 -11.82 -103.50 -43.64
N GLU A 278 -11.86 -104.33 -42.59
CA GLU A 278 -11.72 -103.85 -41.21
C GLU A 278 -10.33 -103.24 -40.95
N GLU A 279 -9.24 -103.85 -41.44
CA GLU A 279 -7.89 -103.27 -41.32
C GLU A 279 -7.73 -102.01 -42.18
N LYS A 280 -8.29 -101.96 -43.39
CA LYS A 280 -8.34 -100.72 -44.19
C LYS A 280 -9.11 -99.61 -43.47
N SER A 281 -10.26 -99.92 -42.87
CA SER A 281 -11.06 -98.98 -42.08
C SER A 281 -10.28 -98.46 -40.86
N LYS A 282 -9.65 -99.35 -40.09
CA LYS A 282 -8.80 -98.98 -38.93
C LYS A 282 -7.56 -98.19 -39.35
N SER A 283 -6.98 -98.47 -40.52
CA SER A 283 -5.89 -97.72 -41.13
C SER A 283 -6.32 -96.31 -41.55
N LEU A 284 -7.44 -96.19 -42.27
CA LEU A 284 -8.02 -94.92 -42.69
C LEU A 284 -8.45 -94.05 -41.50
N GLN A 285 -9.01 -94.62 -40.44
CA GLN A 285 -9.33 -93.86 -39.22
C GLN A 285 -8.07 -93.38 -38.49
N LYS A 286 -7.00 -94.19 -38.42
CA LYS A 286 -5.70 -93.73 -37.90
C LYS A 286 -5.10 -92.62 -38.76
N LEU A 287 -5.20 -92.72 -40.08
CA LEU A 287 -4.71 -91.71 -41.01
C LEU A 287 -5.52 -90.41 -40.92
N LYS A 288 -6.86 -90.51 -40.82
CA LYS A 288 -7.77 -89.38 -40.56
C LYS A 288 -7.40 -88.65 -39.27
N ASN A 289 -7.34 -89.35 -38.14
CA ASN A 289 -6.97 -88.74 -36.85
C ASN A 289 -5.59 -88.05 -36.93
N LYS A 290 -4.65 -88.61 -37.71
CA LYS A 290 -3.30 -88.05 -37.89
C LYS A 290 -3.31 -86.79 -38.75
N HIS A 291 -4.19 -86.71 -39.76
CA HIS A 291 -4.39 -85.50 -40.54
C HIS A 291 -5.18 -84.43 -39.78
N GLU A 292 -6.20 -84.79 -39.01
CA GLU A 292 -6.94 -83.86 -38.14
C GLU A 292 -5.99 -83.25 -37.09
N ALA A 293 -5.16 -84.06 -36.42
CA ALA A 293 -4.14 -83.57 -35.49
C ALA A 293 -3.10 -82.64 -36.18
N MET A 294 -2.69 -82.98 -37.42
CA MET A 294 -1.77 -82.17 -38.21
C MET A 294 -2.40 -80.86 -38.69
N ILE A 295 -3.71 -80.83 -38.97
CA ILE A 295 -4.45 -79.60 -39.26
C ILE A 295 -4.47 -78.71 -38.01
N THR A 296 -4.81 -79.23 -36.83
CA THR A 296 -4.79 -78.41 -35.60
C THR A 296 -3.39 -77.87 -35.25
N ASP A 297 -2.32 -78.63 -35.42
CA ASP A 297 -0.97 -78.10 -35.18
C ASP A 297 -0.54 -77.08 -36.25
N LEU A 298 -1.03 -77.20 -37.50
CA LEU A 298 -0.84 -76.16 -38.52
C LEU A 298 -1.66 -74.89 -38.24
N GLU A 299 -2.90 -75.02 -37.78
CA GLU A 299 -3.75 -73.89 -37.38
C GLU A 299 -3.20 -73.16 -36.16
N ASP A 300 -2.73 -73.88 -35.13
CA ASP A 300 -2.10 -73.26 -33.97
C ASP A 300 -0.70 -72.72 -34.28
N ARG A 301 0.03 -73.26 -35.26
CA ARG A 301 1.25 -72.62 -35.80
C ARG A 301 0.92 -71.34 -36.54
N LEU A 302 -0.11 -71.34 -37.39
CA LEU A 302 -0.56 -70.16 -38.12
C LEU A 302 -0.97 -69.04 -37.15
N ARG A 303 -1.78 -69.34 -36.13
CA ARG A 303 -2.13 -68.38 -35.07
C ARG A 303 -0.92 -67.85 -34.29
N ARG A 304 0.10 -68.70 -34.06
CA ARG A 304 1.37 -68.29 -33.43
C ARG A 304 2.18 -67.37 -34.35
N GLU A 305 2.29 -67.67 -35.64
CA GLU A 305 2.91 -66.79 -36.64
C GLU A 305 2.16 -65.46 -36.79
N GLU A 306 0.83 -65.47 -36.91
CA GLU A 306 0.02 -64.25 -37.03
C GLU A 306 0.21 -63.34 -35.82
N LYS A 307 0.26 -63.91 -34.60
CA LYS A 307 0.51 -63.16 -33.38
C LYS A 307 1.95 -62.63 -33.30
N GLN A 308 2.96 -63.47 -33.59
CA GLN A 308 4.35 -63.00 -33.65
C GLN A 308 4.55 -61.94 -34.74
N ARG A 309 3.88 -62.05 -35.89
CA ARG A 309 3.90 -61.04 -36.95
C ARG A 309 3.28 -59.72 -36.47
N GLN A 310 2.14 -59.75 -35.77
CA GLN A 310 1.54 -58.54 -35.20
C GLN A 310 2.45 -57.89 -34.15
N GLU A 311 3.11 -58.69 -33.30
CA GLU A 311 4.09 -58.20 -32.32
C GLU A 311 5.34 -57.62 -33.00
N LEU A 312 5.88 -58.28 -34.03
CA LEU A 312 6.98 -57.78 -34.85
C LEU A 312 6.61 -56.51 -35.61
N GLU A 313 5.40 -56.41 -36.17
CA GLU A 313 4.96 -55.24 -36.92
C GLU A 313 4.66 -54.05 -35.99
N LYS A 314 4.21 -54.31 -34.75
CA LYS A 314 4.08 -53.31 -33.67
C LYS A 314 5.45 -52.83 -33.18
N ASN A 315 6.40 -53.74 -32.99
CA ASN A 315 7.78 -53.40 -32.62
C ASN A 315 8.51 -52.66 -33.76
N ARG A 316 8.24 -53.00 -35.02
CA ARG A 316 8.76 -52.30 -36.20
C ARG A 316 8.27 -50.84 -36.23
N ARG A 317 6.97 -50.61 -35.98
CA ARG A 317 6.41 -49.25 -35.86
C ARG A 317 6.96 -48.47 -34.67
N LYS A 318 7.24 -49.13 -33.53
CA LYS A 318 7.97 -48.50 -32.42
C LYS A 318 9.36 -48.06 -32.86
N LEU A 319 10.17 -48.96 -33.41
CA LEU A 319 11.54 -48.64 -33.85
C LEU A 319 11.58 -47.61 -35.00
N GLU A 320 10.56 -47.55 -35.85
CA GLU A 320 10.40 -46.45 -36.82
C GLU A 320 10.10 -45.11 -36.11
N GLY A 321 9.24 -45.11 -35.09
CA GLY A 321 8.97 -43.96 -34.22
C GLY A 321 10.23 -43.51 -33.46
N ASP A 322 10.84 -44.40 -32.68
CA ASP A 322 12.08 -44.18 -31.92
C ASP A 322 13.19 -43.64 -32.84
N SER A 323 13.29 -44.14 -34.09
CA SER A 323 14.26 -43.67 -35.09
C SER A 323 13.90 -42.31 -35.69
N THR A 324 12.63 -41.93 -35.81
CA THR A 324 12.24 -40.56 -36.21
C THR A 324 12.44 -39.57 -35.08
N GLU A 325 12.04 -39.90 -33.84
CA GLU A 325 12.27 -39.07 -32.65
C GLU A 325 13.76 -38.80 -32.43
N LEU A 326 14.63 -39.81 -32.57
CA LEU A 326 16.09 -39.63 -32.52
C LEU A 326 16.64 -38.79 -33.69
N THR A 327 16.02 -38.84 -34.86
CA THR A 327 16.43 -38.00 -36.02
C THR A 327 16.03 -36.54 -35.78
N ASP A 328 14.83 -36.31 -35.25
CA ASP A 328 14.30 -34.99 -34.94
C ASP A 328 15.06 -34.35 -33.76
N GLN A 329 15.40 -35.12 -32.72
CA GLN A 329 16.30 -34.67 -31.63
C GLN A 329 17.70 -34.31 -32.15
N ILE A 330 18.24 -35.05 -33.12
CA ILE A 330 19.52 -34.70 -33.75
C ILE A 330 19.40 -33.40 -34.57
N ALA A 331 18.28 -33.18 -35.26
CA ALA A 331 18.01 -31.94 -35.99
C ALA A 331 17.82 -30.74 -35.04
N GLU A 332 17.11 -30.92 -33.94
CA GLU A 332 16.89 -29.91 -32.90
C GLU A 332 18.20 -29.54 -32.19
N LEU A 333 19.03 -30.52 -31.82
CA LEU A 333 20.37 -30.26 -31.27
C LEU A 333 21.28 -29.54 -32.28
N GLN A 334 21.18 -29.85 -33.59
CA GLN A 334 21.89 -29.10 -34.62
C GLN A 334 21.37 -27.65 -34.76
N ALA A 335 20.07 -27.43 -34.64
CA ALA A 335 19.46 -26.09 -34.63
C ALA A 335 19.92 -25.28 -33.40
N GLN A 336 19.91 -25.88 -32.20
CA GLN A 336 20.42 -25.25 -30.97
C GLN A 336 21.93 -24.93 -31.09
N ILE A 337 22.74 -25.81 -31.67
CA ILE A 337 24.17 -25.54 -31.92
C ILE A 337 24.36 -24.39 -32.93
N ALA A 338 23.50 -24.29 -33.96
CA ALA A 338 23.53 -23.17 -34.90
C ALA A 338 23.09 -21.85 -34.23
N GLU A 339 22.04 -21.88 -33.40
CA GLU A 339 21.58 -20.70 -32.67
C GLU A 339 22.61 -20.22 -31.65
N LEU A 340 23.18 -21.12 -30.83
CA LEU A 340 24.23 -20.76 -29.87
C LEU A 340 25.47 -20.17 -30.55
N ARG A 341 25.80 -20.59 -31.78
CA ARG A 341 26.86 -19.96 -32.60
C ARG A 341 26.46 -18.57 -33.09
N ALA A 342 25.21 -18.37 -33.50
CA ALA A 342 24.71 -17.05 -33.90
C ALA A 342 24.63 -16.08 -32.69
N GLN A 343 24.20 -16.57 -31.53
CA GLN A 343 24.22 -15.81 -30.28
C GLN A 343 25.66 -15.46 -29.86
N LEU A 344 26.61 -16.39 -29.98
CA LEU A 344 28.04 -16.12 -29.70
C LEU A 344 28.61 -15.06 -30.63
N ALA A 345 28.43 -15.19 -31.94
CA ALA A 345 28.91 -14.20 -32.92
C ALA A 345 28.31 -12.81 -32.67
N LYS A 346 27.01 -12.74 -32.32
CA LYS A 346 26.35 -11.49 -31.94
C LYS A 346 26.92 -10.91 -30.63
N LYS A 347 27.33 -11.75 -29.67
CA LYS A 347 28.04 -11.28 -28.45
C LYS A 347 29.46 -10.81 -28.73
N GLU A 348 30.13 -11.36 -29.74
CA GLU A 348 31.43 -10.86 -30.22
C GLU A 348 31.29 -9.50 -30.93
N GLU A 349 30.25 -9.29 -31.76
CA GLU A 349 29.91 -7.97 -32.32
C GLU A 349 29.53 -6.95 -31.23
N GLU A 350 28.66 -7.32 -30.27
CA GLU A 350 28.28 -6.45 -29.14
C GLU A 350 29.52 -6.05 -28.30
N LEU A 351 30.48 -6.97 -28.12
CA LEU A 351 31.74 -6.70 -27.42
C LEU A 351 32.65 -5.75 -28.22
N GLN A 352 32.79 -5.93 -29.54
CA GLN A 352 33.54 -4.99 -30.39
C GLN A 352 32.91 -3.59 -30.41
N ALA A 353 31.57 -3.52 -30.50
CA ALA A 353 30.85 -2.25 -30.44
C ALA A 353 30.99 -1.55 -29.08
N ALA A 354 31.05 -2.30 -27.97
CA ALA A 354 31.33 -1.76 -26.65
C ALA A 354 32.78 -1.24 -26.53
N LEU A 355 33.77 -1.95 -27.06
CA LEU A 355 35.16 -1.50 -27.09
C LEU A 355 35.34 -0.23 -27.93
N ALA A 356 34.73 -0.17 -29.12
CA ALA A 356 34.76 1.01 -29.97
C ALA A 356 34.14 2.25 -29.28
N ARG A 357 33.04 2.07 -28.54
CA ARG A 357 32.45 3.15 -27.72
C ARG A 357 33.37 3.61 -26.59
N ILE A 358 34.12 2.71 -25.95
CA ILE A 358 35.09 3.08 -24.91
C ILE A 358 36.24 3.91 -25.50
N GLU A 359 36.72 3.58 -26.70
CA GLU A 359 37.71 4.39 -27.41
C GLU A 359 37.15 5.76 -27.83
N GLU A 360 35.90 5.82 -28.30
CA GLU A 360 35.23 7.06 -28.68
C GLU A 360 34.94 7.98 -27.46
N GLU A 361 34.47 7.43 -26.34
CA GLU A 361 34.32 8.16 -25.07
C GLU A 361 35.68 8.66 -24.53
N ALA A 362 36.75 7.86 -24.66
CA ALA A 362 38.10 8.28 -24.29
C ALA A 362 38.59 9.43 -25.18
N ALA A 363 38.31 9.40 -26.48
CA ALA A 363 38.61 10.50 -27.41
C ALA A 363 37.81 11.77 -27.06
N GLN A 364 36.51 11.66 -26.80
CA GLN A 364 35.65 12.78 -26.39
C GLN A 364 36.10 13.38 -25.06
N LYS A 365 36.46 12.54 -24.07
CA LYS A 365 37.02 12.99 -22.78
C LYS A 365 38.32 13.77 -22.97
N ASN A 366 39.24 13.26 -23.79
CA ASN A 366 40.49 13.96 -24.10
C ASN A 366 40.24 15.30 -24.82
N HIS A 367 39.27 15.36 -25.73
CA HIS A 367 38.86 16.60 -26.39
C HIS A 367 38.25 17.61 -25.40
N ALA A 368 37.37 17.16 -24.49
CA ALA A 368 36.79 17.99 -23.44
C ALA A 368 37.86 18.53 -22.47
N GLN A 369 38.81 17.70 -22.04
CA GLN A 369 39.94 18.14 -21.19
C GLN A 369 40.86 19.14 -21.92
N LYS A 370 41.02 19.03 -23.24
CA LYS A 370 41.71 20.05 -24.04
C LYS A 370 40.90 21.36 -24.10
N LYS A 371 39.58 21.28 -24.33
CA LYS A 371 38.69 22.44 -24.39
C LYS A 371 38.61 23.19 -23.05
N ILE A 372 38.65 22.48 -21.93
CA ILE A 372 38.76 23.07 -20.58
C ILE A 372 40.04 23.90 -20.47
N ARG A 373 41.21 23.36 -20.85
CA ARG A 373 42.49 24.09 -20.81
C ARG A 373 42.51 25.32 -21.74
N GLU A 374 41.88 25.23 -22.90
CA GLU A 374 41.71 26.38 -23.82
C GLU A 374 40.86 27.49 -23.18
N LEU A 375 39.80 27.14 -22.45
CA LEU A 375 38.94 28.10 -21.73
C LEU A 375 39.61 28.64 -20.45
N GLU A 376 40.40 27.83 -19.73
CA GLU A 376 41.20 28.25 -18.59
C GLU A 376 42.27 29.28 -19.00
N ALA A 377 42.91 29.09 -20.16
CA ALA A 377 43.85 30.06 -20.72
C ALA A 377 43.15 31.38 -21.10
N GLN A 378 42.02 31.31 -21.82
CA GLN A 378 41.24 32.50 -22.20
C GLN A 378 40.70 33.28 -20.98
N LEU A 379 40.34 32.59 -19.90
CA LEU A 379 39.99 33.25 -18.64
C LEU A 379 41.19 33.97 -17.99
N SER A 380 42.40 33.43 -18.12
CA SER A 380 43.62 34.09 -17.64
C SER A 380 43.97 35.33 -18.46
N GLU A 381 43.88 35.27 -19.79
CA GLU A 381 44.09 36.42 -20.69
C GLU A 381 43.08 37.54 -20.38
N LEU A 382 41.78 37.20 -20.27
CA LEU A 382 40.73 38.16 -19.90
C LEU A 382 40.85 38.71 -18.47
N GLN A 383 41.60 38.04 -17.58
CA GLN A 383 41.94 38.58 -16.26
C GLN A 383 43.12 39.57 -16.34
N GLU A 384 44.17 39.29 -17.12
CA GLU A 384 45.24 40.26 -17.37
C GLU A 384 44.70 41.52 -18.08
N ASP A 385 43.86 41.37 -19.12
CA ASP A 385 43.20 42.50 -19.79
C ASP A 385 42.39 43.37 -18.82
N LEU A 386 41.62 42.74 -17.91
CA LEU A 386 40.84 43.46 -16.91
C LEU A 386 41.71 44.20 -15.89
N GLU A 387 42.89 43.66 -15.54
CA GLU A 387 43.83 44.34 -14.64
C GLU A 387 44.61 45.45 -15.35
N LEU A 388 44.97 45.28 -16.63
CA LEU A 388 45.55 46.30 -17.48
C LEU A 388 44.58 47.48 -17.67
N GLU A 389 43.30 47.21 -17.96
CA GLU A 389 42.28 48.25 -18.12
C GLU A 389 41.98 48.99 -16.81
N ARG A 390 41.98 48.29 -15.67
CA ARG A 390 41.93 48.93 -14.34
C ARG A 390 43.14 49.84 -14.09
N ALA A 391 44.35 49.41 -14.49
CA ALA A 391 45.56 50.22 -14.36
C ALA A 391 45.57 51.43 -15.32
N ALA A 392 45.03 51.28 -16.53
CA ALA A 392 44.83 52.38 -17.49
C ALA A 392 43.84 53.41 -16.95
N ARG A 393 42.68 52.96 -16.45
CA ARG A 393 41.67 53.81 -15.82
C ARG A 393 42.22 54.56 -14.61
N ALA A 394 43.00 53.91 -13.75
CA ALA A 394 43.63 54.56 -12.60
C ALA A 394 44.64 55.65 -13.02
N LYS A 395 45.37 55.47 -14.13
CA LYS A 395 46.24 56.51 -14.70
C LYS A 395 45.42 57.68 -15.26
N ALA A 396 44.33 57.41 -15.98
CA ALA A 396 43.44 58.44 -16.52
C ALA A 396 42.78 59.27 -15.40
N GLU A 397 42.31 58.62 -14.32
CA GLU A 397 41.78 59.30 -13.13
C GLU A 397 42.84 60.07 -12.33
N LYS A 398 44.12 59.74 -12.49
CA LYS A 398 45.22 60.56 -11.97
C LYS A 398 45.45 61.79 -12.84
N HIS A 399 45.64 61.64 -14.15
CA HIS A 399 45.81 62.79 -15.05
C HIS A 399 44.62 63.77 -15.04
N ARG A 400 43.40 63.28 -14.79
CA ARG A 400 42.22 64.15 -14.58
C ARG A 400 42.27 64.96 -13.28
N ARG A 401 43.02 64.52 -12.25
CA ARG A 401 43.35 65.35 -11.07
C ARG A 401 44.51 66.29 -11.37
N ASP A 402 45.60 65.76 -11.93
CA ASP A 402 46.80 66.52 -12.29
C ASP A 402 46.42 67.77 -13.13
N LEU A 403 45.63 67.58 -14.20
CA LEU A 403 45.09 68.66 -15.05
C LEU A 403 44.06 69.57 -14.35
N GLY A 404 43.36 69.07 -13.33
CA GLY A 404 42.41 69.88 -12.56
C GLY A 404 43.12 70.86 -11.61
N GLU A 405 44.24 70.43 -11.04
CA GLU A 405 45.11 71.26 -10.20
C GLU A 405 45.83 72.33 -11.05
N GLU A 406 46.26 71.99 -12.27
CA GLU A 406 46.79 72.97 -13.25
C GLU A 406 45.73 74.02 -13.68
N LEU A 407 44.46 73.63 -13.82
CA LEU A 407 43.38 74.52 -14.25
C LEU A 407 42.98 75.52 -13.15
N GLU A 408 42.97 75.11 -11.88
CA GLU A 408 42.80 76.06 -10.76
C GLU A 408 44.01 77.00 -10.61
N ALA A 409 45.24 76.52 -10.82
CA ALA A 409 46.43 77.39 -10.82
C ALA A 409 46.36 78.49 -11.90
N LEU A 410 45.93 78.14 -13.11
CA LEU A 410 45.72 79.09 -14.20
C LEU A 410 44.58 80.09 -13.94
N LYS A 411 43.57 79.75 -13.11
CA LYS A 411 42.58 80.73 -12.65
C LYS A 411 43.20 81.78 -11.74
N THR A 412 44.03 81.38 -10.77
CA THR A 412 44.69 82.34 -9.88
C THR A 412 45.63 83.28 -10.63
N GLU A 413 46.37 82.79 -11.65
CA GLU A 413 47.16 83.68 -12.52
C GLU A 413 46.26 84.62 -13.35
N LEU A 414 45.06 84.19 -13.76
CA LEU A 414 44.12 85.04 -14.49
C LEU A 414 43.52 86.14 -13.58
N GLU A 415 43.17 85.82 -12.34
CA GLU A 415 42.66 86.77 -11.36
C GLU A 415 43.68 87.88 -11.03
N ASP A 416 44.96 87.53 -10.85
CA ASP A 416 46.05 88.50 -10.65
C ASP A 416 46.27 89.45 -11.85
N THR A 417 45.83 89.09 -13.07
CA THR A 417 45.91 89.98 -14.24
C THR A 417 44.74 90.98 -14.37
N LEU A 418 43.62 90.74 -13.70
CA LEU A 418 42.41 91.57 -13.85
C LEU A 418 42.55 92.94 -13.15
N ASP A 419 43.15 92.99 -11.97
CA ASP A 419 43.31 94.25 -11.20
C ASP A 419 44.19 95.30 -11.91
N SER A 420 45.10 94.87 -12.79
CA SER A 420 45.90 95.77 -13.64
C SER A 420 45.06 96.53 -14.68
N THR A 421 43.90 95.99 -15.07
CA THR A 421 43.09 96.51 -16.19
C THR A 421 42.06 97.55 -15.76
N ALA A 422 41.68 97.58 -14.47
CA ALA A 422 40.64 98.48 -13.94
C ALA A 422 40.96 99.99 -14.15
N ALA A 423 42.23 100.37 -14.08
CA ALA A 423 42.67 101.77 -14.15
C ALA A 423 42.47 102.45 -15.52
N GLN A 424 42.15 101.70 -16.58
CA GLN A 424 42.04 102.23 -17.94
C GLN A 424 40.57 102.38 -18.43
N GLN A 425 39.59 101.94 -17.64
CA GLN A 425 38.20 101.83 -18.08
C GLN A 425 37.36 103.10 -17.81
N GLU A 426 37.66 103.87 -16.75
CA GLU A 426 36.96 105.13 -16.43
C GLU A 426 37.03 106.19 -17.55
N LEU A 427 38.09 106.16 -18.37
CA LEU A 427 38.28 107.13 -19.46
C LEU A 427 37.40 106.86 -20.69
N ARG A 428 36.81 105.66 -20.84
CA ARG A 428 35.85 105.36 -21.93
C ARG A 428 34.43 105.81 -21.60
N SER A 429 33.99 105.63 -20.35
CA SER A 429 32.61 105.91 -19.90
C SER A 429 32.10 107.29 -20.34
N LYS A 430 32.95 108.32 -20.25
CA LYS A 430 32.59 109.72 -20.61
C LYS A 430 32.50 110.02 -22.10
N ARG A 431 32.79 109.06 -23.00
CA ARG A 431 32.58 109.20 -24.46
C ARG A 431 31.38 108.43 -24.98
N GLU A 432 30.89 107.44 -24.25
CA GLU A 432 29.77 106.60 -24.69
C GLU A 432 28.41 107.30 -24.47
N THR A 433 28.31 108.21 -23.48
CA THR A 433 27.10 108.95 -23.14
C THR A 433 26.63 109.95 -24.22
N GLU A 434 27.54 110.58 -24.96
CA GLU A 434 27.17 111.51 -26.06
C GLU A 434 26.74 110.73 -27.33
N VAL A 435 27.38 109.59 -27.60
CA VAL A 435 27.03 108.71 -28.74
C VAL A 435 25.65 108.07 -28.55
N ALA A 436 25.31 107.68 -27.33
CA ALA A 436 24.01 107.10 -27.00
C ALA A 436 22.83 108.06 -27.28
N HIS A 437 23.02 109.38 -27.11
CA HIS A 437 21.94 110.34 -27.32
C HIS A 437 21.61 110.56 -28.80
N LEU A 438 22.63 110.57 -29.67
CA LEU A 438 22.47 110.78 -31.12
C LEU A 438 22.02 109.53 -31.89
N LYS A 439 22.28 108.32 -31.38
CA LYS A 439 21.77 107.08 -31.99
C LYS A 439 20.26 106.95 -31.86
N LYS A 440 19.71 107.24 -30.67
CA LYS A 440 18.30 107.01 -30.36
C LYS A 440 17.34 107.77 -31.29
N THR A 441 17.64 109.03 -31.60
CA THR A 441 16.85 109.84 -32.55
C THR A 441 16.90 109.34 -33.99
N LEU A 442 17.96 108.62 -34.38
CA LEU A 442 18.09 108.01 -35.71
C LEU A 442 17.36 106.66 -35.79
N GLU A 443 17.39 105.88 -34.70
CA GLU A 443 16.71 104.59 -34.56
C GLU A 443 15.18 104.76 -34.57
N ASP A 444 14.64 105.79 -33.91
CA ASP A 444 13.19 106.06 -33.87
C ASP A 444 12.63 106.47 -35.26
N GLU A 445 13.36 107.21 -36.10
CA GLU A 445 12.93 107.54 -37.47
C GLU A 445 13.06 106.34 -38.44
N ALA A 446 14.16 105.58 -38.35
CA ALA A 446 14.37 104.39 -39.18
C ALA A 446 13.28 103.33 -38.95
N ARG A 447 12.94 103.08 -37.68
CA ARG A 447 11.92 102.11 -37.26
C ARG A 447 10.53 102.39 -37.84
N VAL A 448 10.13 103.66 -37.97
CA VAL A 448 8.82 104.04 -38.55
C VAL A 448 8.78 103.75 -40.05
N HIS A 449 9.88 104.01 -40.77
CA HIS A 449 9.95 103.71 -42.20
C HIS A 449 10.03 102.21 -42.48
N GLU A 450 10.79 101.47 -41.65
CA GLU A 450 10.94 100.02 -41.76
C GLU A 450 9.63 99.28 -41.50
N GLN A 451 8.81 99.70 -40.51
CA GLN A 451 7.49 99.11 -40.28
C GLN A 451 6.55 99.25 -41.49
N GLN A 452 6.56 100.39 -42.20
CA GLN A 452 5.74 100.58 -43.41
C GLN A 452 6.18 99.70 -44.57
N VAL A 453 7.50 99.49 -44.74
CA VAL A 453 8.04 98.58 -45.77
C VAL A 453 7.76 97.12 -45.42
N VAL A 454 7.83 96.75 -44.13
CA VAL A 454 7.51 95.40 -43.65
C VAL A 454 6.02 95.09 -43.85
N GLU A 455 5.09 95.97 -43.44
CA GLU A 455 3.65 95.75 -43.69
C GLU A 455 3.33 95.52 -45.17
N MET A 456 3.94 96.32 -46.06
CA MET A 456 3.72 96.18 -47.51
C MET A 456 4.31 94.89 -48.06
N ARG A 457 5.48 94.45 -47.59
CA ARG A 457 6.04 93.13 -47.96
C ARG A 457 5.23 91.97 -47.39
N GLN A 458 4.76 92.07 -46.15
CA GLN A 458 4.00 91.03 -45.47
C GLN A 458 2.64 90.79 -46.15
N LYS A 459 1.94 91.86 -46.57
CA LYS A 459 0.68 91.77 -47.34
C LYS A 459 0.88 91.16 -48.74
N HIS A 460 2.00 91.43 -49.41
CA HIS A 460 2.31 90.82 -50.71
C HIS A 460 2.81 89.37 -50.58
N SER A 461 3.54 89.01 -49.51
CA SER A 461 3.88 87.62 -49.21
C SER A 461 2.60 86.83 -48.94
N GLN A 462 1.77 87.27 -47.99
CA GLN A 462 0.52 86.59 -47.64
C GLN A 462 -0.38 86.33 -48.87
N ALA A 463 -0.54 87.28 -49.79
CA ALA A 463 -1.30 87.06 -51.02
C ALA A 463 -0.64 86.07 -52.01
N PHE A 464 0.70 85.98 -52.02
CA PHE A 464 1.44 85.01 -52.83
C PHE A 464 1.43 83.61 -52.20
N ASP A 465 1.59 83.55 -50.88
CA ASP A 465 1.57 82.35 -50.07
C ASP A 465 0.16 81.73 -50.04
N GLU A 466 -0.91 82.52 -49.94
CA GLU A 466 -2.30 82.04 -50.07
C GLU A 466 -2.59 81.45 -51.46
N LEU A 467 -2.06 82.05 -52.54
CA LEU A 467 -2.23 81.51 -53.90
C LEU A 467 -1.40 80.23 -54.12
N ASN A 468 -0.20 80.16 -53.56
CA ASN A 468 0.66 78.99 -53.65
C ASN A 468 0.15 77.85 -52.74
N GLU A 469 -0.41 78.16 -51.57
CA GLU A 469 -1.08 77.22 -50.69
C GLU A 469 -2.40 76.73 -51.29
N GLN A 470 -3.18 77.57 -51.99
CA GLN A 470 -4.33 77.09 -52.78
C GLN A 470 -3.89 76.13 -53.90
N LEU A 471 -2.76 76.38 -54.56
CA LEU A 471 -2.22 75.49 -55.59
C LEU A 471 -1.71 74.16 -55.01
N GLU A 472 -0.97 74.18 -53.90
CA GLU A 472 -0.52 72.97 -53.21
C GLU A 472 -1.67 72.22 -52.53
N GLN A 473 -2.66 72.93 -51.96
CA GLN A 473 -3.87 72.30 -51.42
C GLN A 473 -4.70 71.65 -52.53
N ALA A 474 -4.75 72.22 -53.74
CA ALA A 474 -5.37 71.55 -54.89
C ALA A 474 -4.62 70.25 -55.28
N LYS A 475 -3.29 70.25 -55.29
CA LYS A 475 -2.47 69.04 -55.53
C LYS A 475 -2.64 68.01 -54.41
N ARG A 476 -2.59 68.43 -53.14
CA ARG A 476 -2.80 67.59 -51.95
C ARG A 476 -4.21 67.01 -51.92
N ASN A 477 -5.23 67.80 -52.25
CA ASN A 477 -6.61 67.32 -52.40
C ASN A 477 -6.73 66.31 -53.54
N LYS A 478 -6.06 66.51 -54.68
CA LYS A 478 -6.03 65.51 -55.75
C LYS A 478 -5.39 64.19 -55.29
N VAL A 479 -4.19 64.24 -54.71
CA VAL A 479 -3.50 63.04 -54.20
C VAL A 479 -4.27 62.39 -53.04
N SER A 480 -4.95 63.17 -52.21
CA SER A 480 -5.86 62.68 -51.18
C SER A 480 -7.08 61.98 -51.77
N VAL A 481 -7.73 62.54 -52.80
CA VAL A 481 -8.86 61.92 -53.51
C VAL A 481 -8.44 60.67 -54.27
N GLU A 482 -7.25 60.64 -54.87
CA GLU A 482 -6.68 59.45 -55.52
C GLU A 482 -6.35 58.36 -54.48
N LYS A 483 -5.84 58.74 -53.30
CA LYS A 483 -5.66 57.83 -52.15
C LYS A 483 -6.97 57.34 -51.55
N THR A 484 -7.99 58.18 -51.36
CA THR A 484 -9.30 57.73 -50.85
C THR A 484 -10.05 56.92 -51.89
N LYS A 485 -9.87 57.17 -53.18
CA LYS A 485 -10.35 56.27 -54.24
C LYS A 485 -9.66 54.91 -54.16
N GLN A 486 -8.33 54.86 -54.05
CA GLN A 486 -7.63 53.58 -53.85
C GLN A 486 -8.02 52.90 -52.54
N ALA A 487 -8.23 53.64 -51.46
CA ALA A 487 -8.71 53.10 -50.18
C ALA A 487 -10.12 52.53 -50.31
N LEU A 488 -11.07 53.23 -50.95
CA LEU A 488 -12.43 52.74 -51.19
C LEU A 488 -12.48 51.58 -52.20
N GLU A 489 -11.59 51.56 -53.19
CA GLU A 489 -11.43 50.40 -54.08
C GLU A 489 -10.78 49.21 -53.35
N SER A 490 -9.89 49.46 -52.39
CA SER A 490 -9.32 48.45 -51.49
C SER A 490 -10.39 47.93 -50.53
N GLU A 491 -11.05 48.78 -49.75
CA GLU A 491 -12.18 48.44 -48.86
C GLU A 491 -13.30 47.70 -49.60
N ARG A 492 -13.68 48.10 -50.81
CA ARG A 492 -14.67 47.36 -51.62
C ARG A 492 -14.17 45.96 -52.01
N ASN A 493 -12.88 45.83 -52.36
CA ASN A 493 -12.29 44.54 -52.68
C ASN A 493 -12.07 43.68 -51.42
N GLU A 494 -11.72 44.29 -50.29
CA GLU A 494 -11.54 43.70 -48.97
C GLU A 494 -12.87 43.21 -48.44
N LEU A 495 -13.94 44.03 -48.44
CA LEU A 495 -15.31 43.62 -48.14
C LEU A 495 -15.81 42.51 -49.09
N SER A 496 -15.39 42.50 -50.37
CA SER A 496 -15.72 41.40 -51.28
C SER A 496 -14.93 40.11 -50.99
N ILE A 497 -13.67 40.23 -50.56
CA ILE A 497 -12.81 39.12 -50.14
C ILE A 497 -13.24 38.61 -48.76
N GLU A 498 -13.72 39.48 -47.88
CA GLU A 498 -14.25 39.23 -46.55
C GLU A 498 -15.63 38.60 -46.65
N LEU A 499 -16.50 39.04 -47.57
CA LEU A 499 -17.74 38.32 -47.91
C LEU A 499 -17.43 36.90 -48.42
N GLN A 500 -16.44 36.73 -49.29
CA GLN A 500 -15.99 35.39 -49.71
C GLN A 500 -15.33 34.58 -48.59
N ALA A 501 -14.57 35.22 -47.69
CA ALA A 501 -13.94 34.58 -46.54
C ALA A 501 -14.91 34.30 -45.39
N LEU A 502 -16.03 35.03 -45.30
CA LEU A 502 -17.17 34.75 -44.44
C LEU A 502 -18.05 33.66 -45.04
N MET A 503 -18.19 33.56 -46.38
CA MET A 503 -18.85 32.42 -47.03
C MET A 503 -18.02 31.14 -46.93
N GLN A 504 -16.73 31.19 -47.26
CA GLN A 504 -15.81 30.06 -47.16
C GLN A 504 -15.52 29.73 -45.70
N GLY A 505 -15.36 30.74 -44.85
CA GLY A 505 -15.27 30.60 -43.40
C GLY A 505 -16.56 30.09 -42.79
N LYS A 506 -17.74 30.38 -43.35
CA LYS A 506 -19.01 29.75 -42.97
C LYS A 506 -19.03 28.29 -43.38
N THR A 507 -18.65 27.90 -44.59
CA THR A 507 -18.65 26.47 -44.98
C THR A 507 -17.59 25.67 -44.22
N GLU A 508 -16.40 26.24 -43.98
CA GLU A 508 -15.40 25.66 -43.08
C GLU A 508 -15.87 25.65 -41.63
N SER A 509 -16.59 26.68 -41.16
CA SER A 509 -17.17 26.73 -39.81
C SER A 509 -18.36 25.80 -39.68
N GLU A 510 -19.10 25.48 -40.75
CA GLU A 510 -20.14 24.45 -40.74
C GLU A 510 -19.54 23.05 -40.81
N HIS A 511 -18.40 22.86 -41.48
CA HIS A 511 -17.66 21.60 -41.44
C HIS A 511 -16.95 21.40 -40.10
N ARG A 512 -16.32 22.45 -39.55
CA ARG A 512 -15.75 22.48 -38.20
C ARG A 512 -16.85 22.39 -37.14
N ARG A 513 -18.02 22.99 -37.34
CA ARG A 513 -19.21 22.82 -36.47
C ARG A 513 -19.69 21.39 -36.54
N LYS A 514 -19.89 20.77 -37.71
CA LYS A 514 -20.29 19.35 -37.80
C LYS A 514 -19.27 18.42 -37.16
N LYS A 515 -17.96 18.67 -37.33
CA LYS A 515 -16.89 17.89 -36.70
C LYS A 515 -16.78 18.15 -35.19
N ALA A 516 -17.04 19.37 -34.76
CA ALA A 516 -17.17 19.73 -33.36
C ALA A 516 -18.49 19.22 -32.77
N GLU A 517 -19.55 19.02 -33.55
CA GLU A 517 -20.83 18.45 -33.13
C GLU A 517 -20.70 16.93 -32.98
N THR A 518 -19.96 16.21 -33.84
CA THR A 518 -19.60 14.82 -33.54
C THR A 518 -18.62 14.72 -32.37
N GLN A 519 -17.62 15.60 -32.26
CA GLN A 519 -16.74 15.61 -31.08
C GLN A 519 -17.48 16.02 -29.79
N VAL A 520 -18.47 16.91 -29.86
CA VAL A 520 -19.35 17.27 -28.74
C VAL A 520 -20.36 16.18 -28.48
N GLN A 521 -20.81 15.38 -29.45
CA GLN A 521 -21.61 14.18 -29.21
C GLN A 521 -20.77 13.06 -28.55
N GLU A 522 -19.55 12.81 -29.02
CA GLU A 522 -18.60 11.89 -28.36
C GLU A 522 -18.25 12.35 -26.95
N LEU A 523 -18.01 13.66 -26.76
CA LEU A 523 -17.78 14.26 -25.45
C LEU A 523 -19.06 14.34 -24.62
N GLN A 524 -20.26 14.43 -25.19
CA GLN A 524 -21.53 14.36 -24.47
C GLN A 524 -21.86 12.93 -24.06
N ILE A 525 -21.53 11.91 -24.86
CA ILE A 525 -21.62 10.52 -24.45
C ILE A 525 -20.64 10.28 -23.29
N LYS A 526 -19.37 10.66 -23.44
CA LYS A 526 -18.37 10.56 -22.36
C LYS A 526 -18.69 11.44 -21.15
N PHE A 527 -19.35 12.58 -21.34
CA PHE A 527 -19.83 13.45 -20.26
C PHE A 527 -21.07 12.87 -19.60
N ILE A 528 -21.99 12.20 -20.31
CA ILE A 528 -23.13 11.49 -19.71
C ILE A 528 -22.65 10.23 -18.97
N GLU A 529 -21.65 9.52 -19.49
CA GLU A 529 -20.98 8.42 -18.78
C GLU A 529 -20.23 8.94 -17.54
N SER A 530 -19.49 10.05 -17.68
CA SER A 530 -18.79 10.69 -16.57
C SER A 530 -19.75 11.34 -15.56
N GLU A 531 -20.89 11.89 -15.99
CA GLU A 531 -21.95 12.40 -15.13
C GLU A 531 -22.71 11.27 -14.47
N LYS A 532 -22.89 10.13 -15.13
CA LYS A 532 -23.43 8.92 -14.51
C LYS A 532 -22.48 8.39 -13.45
N GLN A 533 -21.18 8.28 -13.74
CA GLN A 533 -20.16 7.91 -12.74
C GLN A 533 -20.07 8.95 -11.61
N ARG A 534 -20.18 10.25 -11.93
CA ARG A 534 -20.22 11.36 -10.96
C ARG A 534 -21.51 11.33 -10.14
N ALA A 535 -22.63 10.89 -10.69
CA ALA A 535 -23.91 10.73 -9.99
C ALA A 535 -23.88 9.48 -9.11
N GLU A 536 -23.36 8.35 -9.58
CA GLU A 536 -23.12 7.14 -8.78
C GLU A 536 -22.12 7.42 -7.64
N GLN A 537 -21.07 8.21 -7.89
CA GLN A 537 -20.15 8.66 -6.85
C GLN A 537 -20.76 9.74 -5.95
N ALA A 538 -21.60 10.64 -6.45
CA ALA A 538 -22.32 11.63 -5.65
C ALA A 538 -23.45 11.01 -4.82
N GLU A 539 -24.04 9.90 -5.25
CA GLU A 539 -25.00 9.11 -4.50
C GLU A 539 -24.28 8.29 -3.41
N LYS A 540 -23.10 7.74 -3.71
CA LYS A 540 -22.21 7.15 -2.70
C LYS A 540 -21.71 8.19 -1.69
N LEU A 541 -21.29 9.37 -2.14
CA LEU A 541 -20.94 10.51 -1.28
C LEU A 541 -22.15 11.02 -0.51
N SER A 542 -23.35 11.04 -1.08
CA SER A 542 -24.57 11.44 -0.38
C SER A 542 -24.99 10.42 0.67
N LYS A 543 -24.82 9.11 0.42
CA LYS A 543 -25.02 8.05 1.42
C LYS A 543 -23.98 8.13 2.52
N MET A 544 -22.70 8.27 2.17
CA MET A 544 -21.61 8.51 3.13
C MET A 544 -21.76 9.83 3.90
N GLN A 545 -22.32 10.87 3.27
CA GLN A 545 -22.63 12.14 3.93
C GLN A 545 -23.84 12.00 4.84
N VAL A 546 -24.89 11.24 4.48
CA VAL A 546 -26.01 10.93 5.37
C VAL A 546 -25.57 10.03 6.53
N GLU A 547 -24.67 9.08 6.30
CA GLU A 547 -24.04 8.29 7.37
C GLU A 547 -23.16 9.18 8.26
N LEU A 548 -22.37 10.08 7.69
CA LEU A 548 -21.56 11.07 8.41
C LEU A 548 -22.44 12.09 9.16
N ASP A 549 -23.57 12.52 8.60
CA ASP A 549 -24.51 13.45 9.22
C ASP A 549 -25.32 12.76 10.32
N ASN A 550 -25.63 11.46 10.17
CA ASN A 550 -26.20 10.65 11.25
C ASN A 550 -25.17 10.41 12.38
N VAL A 551 -23.90 10.17 12.04
CA VAL A 551 -22.81 10.06 13.03
C VAL A 551 -22.54 11.42 13.69
N ASN A 552 -22.58 12.52 12.95
CA ASN A 552 -22.45 13.89 13.46
C ASN A 552 -23.68 14.31 14.28
N ALA A 553 -24.87 13.82 13.96
CA ALA A 553 -26.07 13.99 14.78
C ALA A 553 -25.95 13.20 16.08
N LEU A 554 -25.52 11.93 16.05
CA LEU A 554 -25.19 11.18 17.27
C LEU A 554 -24.07 11.85 18.07
N LEU A 555 -23.03 12.35 17.41
CA LEU A 555 -21.93 13.07 18.03
C LEU A 555 -22.44 14.36 18.67
N SER A 556 -23.23 15.17 17.97
CA SER A 556 -23.82 16.40 18.48
C SER A 556 -24.85 16.16 19.59
N ASP A 557 -25.52 15.00 19.60
CA ASP A 557 -26.43 14.60 20.68
C ASP A 557 -25.67 14.05 21.90
N VAL A 558 -24.48 13.44 21.71
CA VAL A 558 -23.55 13.04 22.77
C VAL A 558 -22.75 14.23 23.32
N GLU A 559 -22.28 15.13 22.45
CA GLU A 559 -21.68 16.43 22.78
C GLU A 559 -22.72 17.34 23.41
N GLY A 560 -23.98 17.33 22.98
CA GLY A 560 -25.08 18.05 23.61
C GLY A 560 -25.33 17.55 25.04
N LYS A 561 -25.30 16.23 25.26
CA LYS A 561 -25.35 15.62 26.60
C LYS A 561 -24.08 15.90 27.41
N SER A 562 -22.90 15.94 26.79
CA SER A 562 -21.61 16.24 27.42
C SER A 562 -21.48 17.71 27.82
N ILE A 563 -21.85 18.63 26.94
CA ILE A 563 -21.94 20.08 27.17
C ILE A 563 -23.03 20.37 28.20
N LYS A 564 -24.17 19.66 28.16
CA LYS A 564 -25.16 19.76 29.23
C LYS A 564 -24.59 19.27 30.55
N ALA A 565 -23.99 18.08 30.62
CA ALA A 565 -23.36 17.56 31.85
C ALA A 565 -22.22 18.47 32.34
N THR A 566 -21.48 19.10 31.42
CA THR A 566 -20.41 20.06 31.74
C THR A 566 -20.97 21.40 32.23
N LYS A 567 -22.10 21.85 31.70
CA LYS A 567 -22.83 23.04 32.19
C LYS A 567 -23.54 22.81 33.50
N ASP A 568 -24.13 21.63 33.69
CA ASP A 568 -24.75 21.20 34.94
C ASP A 568 -23.64 21.03 36.01
N TYR A 569 -22.49 20.45 35.64
CA TYR A 569 -21.29 20.40 36.49
C TYR A 569 -20.75 21.80 36.80
N SER A 570 -20.56 22.68 35.82
CA SER A 570 -20.03 24.03 36.05
C SER A 570 -21.02 24.95 36.75
N ALA A 571 -22.34 24.68 36.65
CA ALA A 571 -23.35 25.35 37.46
C ALA A 571 -23.30 24.86 38.91
N VAL A 572 -23.11 23.56 39.15
CA VAL A 572 -22.86 23.03 40.50
C VAL A 572 -21.54 23.57 41.07
N GLU A 573 -20.47 23.61 40.28
CA GLU A 573 -19.16 24.15 40.63
C GLU A 573 -19.22 25.67 40.88
N SER A 574 -19.99 26.42 40.06
CA SER A 574 -20.33 27.82 40.33
C SER A 574 -21.08 27.94 41.66
N THR A 575 -22.20 27.24 41.86
CA THR A 575 -22.93 27.35 43.14
C THR A 575 -22.11 26.90 44.35
N LEU A 576 -21.15 26.00 44.18
CA LEU A 576 -20.20 25.61 45.21
C LEU A 576 -19.18 26.72 45.48
N GLN A 577 -18.69 27.39 44.44
CA GLN A 577 -17.82 28.56 44.55
C GLN A 577 -18.57 29.77 45.13
N ASP A 578 -19.79 30.06 44.66
CA ASP A 578 -20.68 31.10 45.18
C ASP A 578 -20.98 30.87 46.67
N VAL A 579 -21.21 29.61 47.09
CA VAL A 579 -21.38 29.25 48.51
C VAL A 579 -20.06 29.31 49.30
N GLN A 580 -18.91 29.02 48.69
CA GLN A 580 -17.60 29.19 49.33
C GLN A 580 -17.20 30.67 49.45
N GLU A 581 -17.52 31.50 48.46
CA GLU A 581 -17.32 32.94 48.49
C GLU A 581 -18.31 33.61 49.44
N LEU A 582 -19.58 33.21 49.48
CA LEU A 582 -20.53 33.62 50.52
C LEU A 582 -20.07 33.18 51.91
N LEU A 583 -19.50 31.98 52.08
CA LEU A 583 -18.96 31.52 53.37
C LEU A 583 -17.70 32.30 53.77
N GLN A 584 -16.83 32.64 52.82
CA GLN A 584 -15.66 33.50 53.07
C GLN A 584 -16.09 34.94 53.35
N GLU A 585 -17.09 35.46 52.66
CA GLU A 585 -17.63 36.81 52.83
C GLU A 585 -18.40 36.92 54.16
N GLU A 586 -19.22 35.94 54.54
CA GLU A 586 -19.78 35.81 55.90
C GLU A 586 -18.68 35.68 56.95
N THR A 587 -17.62 34.91 56.71
CA THR A 587 -16.49 34.81 57.65
C THR A 587 -15.74 36.14 57.77
N ARG A 588 -15.60 36.88 56.67
CA ARG A 588 -14.93 38.18 56.57
C ARG A 588 -15.78 39.31 57.15
N GLN A 589 -17.10 39.27 56.96
CA GLN A 589 -18.07 40.17 57.59
C GLN A 589 -18.18 39.86 59.08
N LYS A 590 -18.18 38.59 59.50
CA LYS A 590 -18.09 38.20 60.91
C LYS A 590 -16.77 38.65 61.56
N LEU A 591 -15.64 38.56 60.86
CA LEU A 591 -14.37 39.15 61.30
C LEU A 591 -14.41 40.68 61.31
N SER A 592 -15.07 41.31 60.33
CA SER A 592 -15.26 42.76 60.27
C SER A 592 -16.14 43.26 61.41
N PHE A 593 -17.28 42.62 61.66
CA PHE A 593 -18.17 42.89 62.79
C PHE A 593 -17.55 42.51 64.12
N SER A 594 -16.72 41.47 64.22
CA SER A 594 -15.96 41.18 65.44
C SER A 594 -14.90 42.24 65.70
N THR A 595 -14.16 42.67 64.67
CA THR A 595 -13.16 43.75 64.78
C THR A 595 -13.83 45.08 65.06
N ARG A 596 -15.01 45.34 64.48
CA ARG A 596 -15.77 46.57 64.67
C ARG A 596 -16.55 46.58 65.98
N THR A 597 -17.02 45.44 66.48
CA THR A 597 -17.55 45.33 67.84
C THR A 597 -16.41 45.59 68.81
N ARG A 598 -15.24 44.97 68.62
CA ARG A 598 -14.05 45.25 69.42
C ARG A 598 -13.59 46.71 69.33
N GLN A 599 -13.65 47.35 68.16
CA GLN A 599 -13.38 48.79 68.02
C GLN A 599 -14.44 49.66 68.69
N MET A 600 -15.72 49.28 68.64
CA MET A 600 -16.80 49.98 69.36
C MET A 600 -16.76 49.69 70.87
N GLU A 601 -16.14 48.58 71.32
CA GLU A 601 -15.84 48.27 72.71
C GLU A 601 -14.57 49.01 73.18
N GLU A 602 -13.54 49.14 72.35
CA GLU A 602 -12.35 49.96 72.59
C GLU A 602 -12.69 51.47 72.51
N GLU A 603 -13.64 51.88 71.68
CA GLU A 603 -14.23 53.23 71.69
C GLU A 603 -15.20 53.43 72.84
N GLN A 604 -16.03 52.44 73.21
CA GLN A 604 -16.86 52.52 74.43
C GLN A 604 -15.98 52.59 75.68
N ASN A 605 -14.86 51.85 75.72
CA ASN A 605 -13.93 51.88 76.82
C ASN A 605 -13.10 53.16 76.80
N ARG A 606 -12.67 53.70 75.65
CA ARG A 606 -12.09 55.05 75.57
C ARG A 606 -13.07 56.16 75.90
N LEU A 607 -14.35 56.01 75.59
CA LEU A 607 -15.41 56.95 75.99
C LEU A 607 -15.81 56.76 77.45
N ARG A 608 -15.61 55.59 78.05
CA ARG A 608 -15.66 55.39 79.50
C ARG A 608 -14.43 55.96 80.19
N GLU A 609 -13.23 55.75 79.66
CA GLU A 609 -11.99 56.35 80.15
C GLU A 609 -12.07 57.87 80.02
N GLN A 610 -12.59 58.43 78.92
CA GLN A 610 -12.83 59.87 78.78
C GLN A 610 -14.01 60.36 79.64
N LEU A 611 -15.05 59.55 79.89
CA LEU A 611 -16.12 59.92 80.82
C LEU A 611 -15.66 59.80 82.28
N GLU A 612 -14.73 58.89 82.59
CA GLU A 612 -14.09 58.74 83.89
C GLU A 612 -12.97 59.77 84.07
N GLU A 613 -12.26 60.20 83.03
CA GLU A 613 -11.34 61.35 83.04
C GLU A 613 -12.10 62.67 83.11
N GLU A 614 -13.25 62.83 82.44
CA GLU A 614 -14.14 63.98 82.62
C GLU A 614 -14.90 63.92 83.94
N GLU A 615 -15.28 62.74 84.47
CA GLU A 615 -15.81 62.63 85.82
C GLU A 615 -14.72 62.77 86.89
N GLU A 616 -13.46 62.38 86.65
CA GLU A 616 -12.36 62.62 87.59
C GLU A 616 -11.84 64.04 87.48
N ALA A 617 -11.82 64.67 86.30
CA ALA A 617 -11.56 66.10 86.12
C ALA A 617 -12.70 66.93 86.73
N LYS A 618 -13.96 66.55 86.53
CA LYS A 618 -15.12 67.15 87.20
C LYS A 618 -15.09 66.91 88.69
N ARG A 619 -14.80 65.70 89.18
CA ARG A 619 -14.59 65.41 90.61
C ARG A 619 -13.33 66.10 91.14
N ALA A 620 -12.35 66.46 90.31
CA ALA A 620 -11.16 67.23 90.70
C ALA A 620 -11.45 68.73 90.75
N PHE A 621 -12.24 69.28 89.83
CA PHE A 621 -12.74 70.65 89.89
C PHE A 621 -13.77 70.81 91.01
N GLU A 622 -14.65 69.83 91.22
CA GLU A 622 -15.55 69.75 92.38
C GLU A 622 -14.77 69.51 93.68
N LYS A 623 -13.67 68.73 93.70
CA LYS A 623 -12.76 68.67 94.85
C LYS A 623 -11.96 69.96 95.03
N GLN A 624 -11.65 70.74 93.99
CA GLN A 624 -11.02 72.06 94.15
C GLN A 624 -12.03 73.08 94.71
N LEU A 625 -13.29 73.06 94.23
CA LEU A 625 -14.41 73.80 94.82
C LEU A 625 -14.65 73.40 96.28
N PHE A 626 -14.71 72.09 96.55
CA PHE A 626 -15.01 71.53 97.86
C PHE A 626 -13.83 71.62 98.82
N THR A 627 -12.58 71.67 98.36
CA THR A 627 -11.43 71.98 99.23
C THR A 627 -11.42 73.46 99.58
N MET A 628 -11.82 74.34 98.66
CA MET A 628 -12.02 75.78 98.93
C MET A 628 -13.25 76.07 99.82
N GLN A 629 -14.25 75.19 99.88
CA GLN A 629 -15.40 75.32 100.79
C GLN A 629 -15.28 74.51 102.09
N SER A 630 -14.58 73.37 102.10
CA SER A 630 -14.37 72.55 103.30
C SER A 630 -13.31 73.14 104.23
N GLN A 631 -12.46 74.06 103.76
CA GLN A 631 -11.69 74.96 104.64
C GLN A 631 -12.60 75.95 105.43
N PHE A 632 -13.90 75.99 105.14
CA PHE A 632 -14.93 76.69 105.93
C PHE A 632 -15.79 75.74 106.79
N ALA A 633 -15.67 74.42 106.59
CA ALA A 633 -16.49 73.40 107.25
C ALA A 633 -15.83 72.73 108.46
N ASP A 634 -14.64 73.18 108.87
CA ASP A 634 -14.09 72.89 110.20
C ASP A 634 -14.89 73.54 111.35
N MET A 635 -15.98 74.26 111.03
CA MET A 635 -17.14 74.41 111.93
C MET A 635 -17.93 73.10 112.14
N LYS A 636 -17.19 72.00 112.28
CA LYS A 636 -17.59 70.70 112.82
C LYS A 636 -17.83 70.79 114.34
N LYS A 637 -18.66 71.76 114.75
CA LYS A 637 -19.44 71.69 115.99
C LYS A 637 -20.86 71.27 115.58
N LYS A 638 -21.18 69.98 115.70
CA LYS A 638 -21.50 69.26 116.95
C LYS A 638 -22.94 69.50 117.36
N MET A 639 -23.65 68.39 117.57
CA MET A 639 -24.86 68.27 118.41
C MET A 639 -26.09 69.06 117.89
N GLU A 640 -27.34 68.58 118.05
CA GLU A 640 -27.84 67.39 118.73
C GLU A 640 -29.27 67.05 118.25
N GLN A 641 -29.53 65.79 117.86
CA GLN A 641 -30.63 64.91 118.37
C GLN A 641 -30.96 63.72 117.44
N GLU A 642 -31.33 62.57 118.03
CA GLU A 642 -31.47 61.24 117.39
C GLU A 642 -32.65 60.39 117.93
N ALA A 643 -32.98 59.30 117.19
CA ALA A 643 -33.49 57.98 117.62
C ALA A 643 -33.37 56.98 116.42
N GLY A 644 -33.42 55.63 116.48
CA GLY A 644 -33.53 54.62 117.56
C GLY A 644 -34.36 53.40 117.10
N CYS A 645 -34.26 52.14 117.59
CA CYS A 645 -33.35 51.44 118.53
C CYS A 645 -33.67 49.90 118.55
N VAL A 646 -32.65 49.01 118.74
CA VAL A 646 -32.71 47.63 119.35
C VAL A 646 -33.48 46.50 118.58
N ASP A 647 -33.16 45.18 118.59
CA ASP A 647 -31.94 44.33 118.61
C ASP A 647 -32.32 42.82 118.37
N ALA A 648 -31.32 41.90 118.25
CA ALA A 648 -31.30 40.45 118.68
C ALA A 648 -30.88 39.36 117.64
N ALA A 649 -29.67 38.75 117.76
CA ALA A 649 -29.20 37.50 117.08
C ALA A 649 -27.82 36.95 117.56
N GLU A 650 -27.48 35.64 117.39
CA GLU A 650 -26.07 35.10 117.27
C GLU A 650 -25.95 33.63 116.73
N GLU A 651 -26.16 32.61 117.58
CA GLU A 651 -25.49 31.28 117.73
C GLU A 651 -24.85 30.46 116.56
N VAL A 652 -25.09 30.75 115.27
CA VAL A 652 -24.97 29.78 114.16
C VAL A 652 -23.54 29.24 113.86
N LYS A 653 -22.51 29.79 114.52
CA LYS A 653 -21.11 29.83 114.05
C LYS A 653 -20.34 28.50 113.89
N LYS A 654 -20.58 27.47 114.72
CA LYS A 654 -19.55 26.42 114.98
C LYS A 654 -19.43 25.25 113.98
N ARG A 655 -20.38 25.01 113.07
CA ARG A 655 -20.34 23.79 112.22
C ARG A 655 -19.36 23.86 111.03
N VAL A 656 -19.03 25.08 110.58
CA VAL A 656 -18.40 25.37 109.28
C VAL A 656 -16.92 24.96 109.17
N GLN A 657 -16.24 24.68 110.30
CA GLN A 657 -14.77 24.63 110.34
C GLN A 657 -14.11 23.46 109.58
N ARG A 658 -14.67 22.24 109.62
CA ARG A 658 -13.94 21.03 109.18
C ARG A 658 -13.99 20.74 107.69
N ASP A 659 -15.11 21.00 107.03
CA ASP A 659 -15.27 20.69 105.61
C ASP A 659 -14.29 21.53 104.75
N LEU A 660 -13.90 22.69 105.27
CA LEU A 660 -12.89 23.59 104.70
C LEU A 660 -11.55 22.87 104.42
N GLU A 661 -10.98 22.18 105.41
CA GLU A 661 -9.62 21.63 105.33
C GLU A 661 -9.48 20.56 104.21
N SER A 662 -10.48 19.69 104.05
CA SER A 662 -10.48 18.69 102.99
C SER A 662 -10.67 19.29 101.59
N THR A 663 -11.42 20.41 101.48
CA THR A 663 -11.54 21.13 100.20
C THR A 663 -10.25 21.83 99.79
N VAL A 664 -9.45 22.33 100.75
CA VAL A 664 -8.18 23.02 100.47
C VAL A 664 -7.16 22.07 99.81
N GLN A 665 -6.93 20.87 100.34
CA GLN A 665 -5.93 19.96 99.75
C GLN A 665 -6.30 19.55 98.30
N ARG A 666 -7.59 19.33 98.03
CA ARG A 666 -8.08 19.01 96.67
C ARG A 666 -8.04 20.23 95.73
N LEU A 667 -8.03 21.45 96.28
CA LEU A 667 -7.78 22.68 95.53
C LEU A 667 -6.30 22.77 95.11
N GLU A 668 -5.37 22.48 96.02
CA GLU A 668 -3.92 22.57 95.74
C GLU A 668 -3.46 21.59 94.64
N GLU A 669 -3.92 20.33 94.68
CA GLU A 669 -3.63 19.35 93.62
C GLU A 669 -4.19 19.82 92.26
N ARG A 670 -5.40 20.41 92.26
CA ARG A 670 -6.04 20.93 91.05
C ARG A 670 -5.33 22.17 90.51
N ASN A 671 -4.88 23.07 91.39
CA ASN A 671 -4.07 24.22 91.02
C ASN A 671 -2.74 23.77 90.40
N SER A 672 -2.03 22.79 90.99
CA SER A 672 -0.77 22.27 90.43
C SER A 672 -0.94 21.57 89.07
N ALA A 673 -2.09 20.95 88.82
CA ALA A 673 -2.45 20.40 87.51
C ALA A 673 -2.82 21.50 86.50
N TYR A 674 -3.55 22.53 86.95
CA TYR A 674 -3.93 23.69 86.15
C TYR A 674 -2.68 24.47 85.68
N ASP A 675 -1.76 24.77 86.60
CA ASP A 675 -0.45 25.39 86.36
C ASP A 675 0.33 24.73 85.21
N LYS A 676 0.32 23.39 85.17
CA LYS A 676 1.01 22.59 84.15
C LYS A 676 0.30 22.66 82.80
N MET A 677 -1.03 22.59 82.80
CA MET A 677 -1.85 22.74 81.59
C MET A 677 -1.78 24.16 81.02
N GLU A 678 -1.69 25.18 81.87
CA GLU A 678 -1.54 26.57 81.42
C GLU A 678 -0.15 26.83 80.83
N LYS A 679 0.91 26.24 81.41
CA LYS A 679 2.27 26.27 80.84
C LYS A 679 2.38 25.53 79.50
N THR A 680 1.73 24.38 79.32
CA THR A 680 1.71 23.68 78.02
C THR A 680 0.81 24.37 77.00
N LYS A 681 -0.35 24.89 77.39
CA LYS A 681 -1.21 25.75 76.57
C LYS A 681 -0.43 26.96 76.04
N ASN A 682 0.25 27.70 76.91
CA ASN A 682 0.98 28.90 76.52
C ASN A 682 2.15 28.58 75.58
N ARG A 683 2.84 27.44 75.77
CA ARG A 683 3.86 26.97 74.82
C ARG A 683 3.26 26.60 73.46
N LEU A 684 2.15 25.84 73.43
CA LEU A 684 1.49 25.46 72.18
C LEU A 684 0.89 26.67 71.45
N GLN A 685 0.48 27.72 72.19
CA GLN A 685 0.09 29.00 71.60
C GLN A 685 1.30 29.68 70.95
N GLN A 686 2.45 29.76 71.62
CA GLN A 686 3.68 30.32 71.03
C GLN A 686 4.13 29.55 69.77
N GLU A 687 4.15 28.21 69.82
CA GLU A 687 4.50 27.38 68.65
C GLU A 687 3.50 27.54 67.49
N LEU A 688 2.23 27.86 67.78
CA LEU A 688 1.21 28.17 66.76
C LEU A 688 1.38 29.60 66.20
N ASP A 689 1.62 30.59 67.06
CA ASP A 689 1.80 31.98 66.69
C ASP A 689 3.05 32.14 65.80
N ASP A 690 4.17 31.49 66.16
CA ASP A 690 5.40 31.45 65.35
C ASP A 690 5.15 30.83 63.96
N LEU A 691 4.44 29.69 63.90
CA LEU A 691 4.09 29.04 62.63
C LEU A 691 3.11 29.86 61.77
N MET A 692 2.25 30.67 62.38
CA MET A 692 1.41 31.62 61.65
C MET A 692 2.23 32.77 61.07
N VAL A 693 3.17 33.33 61.82
CA VAL A 693 4.09 34.37 61.33
C VAL A 693 4.95 33.85 60.16
N ASP A 694 5.50 32.64 60.28
CA ASP A 694 6.26 32.01 59.18
C ASP A 694 5.39 31.75 57.95
N GLN A 695 4.13 31.31 58.13
CA GLN A 695 3.22 31.11 57.00
C GLN A 695 2.89 32.43 56.29
N ASP A 696 2.58 33.49 57.02
CA ASP A 696 2.29 34.80 56.43
C ASP A 696 3.52 35.43 55.78
N HIS A 697 4.71 35.23 56.36
CA HIS A 697 5.97 35.62 55.75
C HIS A 697 6.22 34.91 54.41
N LEU A 698 6.01 33.59 54.36
CA LEU A 698 6.11 32.81 53.11
C LEU A 698 5.06 33.21 52.08
N ARG A 699 3.80 33.44 52.48
CA ARG A 699 2.75 33.99 51.60
C ARG A 699 3.13 35.35 51.03
N GLN A 700 3.72 36.22 51.86
CA GLN A 700 4.19 37.54 51.44
C GLN A 700 5.38 37.44 50.46
N ILE A 701 6.33 36.53 50.70
CA ILE A 701 7.45 36.24 49.78
C ILE A 701 6.91 35.75 48.43
N VAL A 702 6.02 34.76 48.41
CA VAL A 702 5.45 34.22 47.15
C VAL A 702 4.70 35.31 46.39
N SER A 703 3.82 36.08 47.05
CA SER A 703 3.11 37.19 46.40
C SER A 703 4.07 38.26 45.85
N ASN A 704 5.18 38.53 46.54
CA ASN A 704 6.21 39.47 46.06
C ASN A 704 7.05 38.90 44.90
N LEU A 705 7.26 37.58 44.83
CA LEU A 705 7.92 36.91 43.71
C LEU A 705 7.01 36.87 42.47
N GLU A 706 5.72 36.56 42.62
CA GLU A 706 4.73 36.62 41.54
C GLU A 706 4.61 38.04 40.94
N LYS A 707 4.56 39.07 41.80
CA LYS A 707 4.55 40.48 41.38
C LYS A 707 5.84 40.88 40.65
N LYS A 708 6.99 40.33 41.06
CA LYS A 708 8.27 40.53 40.34
C LYS A 708 8.27 39.82 39.00
N GLN A 709 7.81 38.57 38.92
CA GLN A 709 7.76 37.79 37.68
C GLN A 709 6.87 38.49 36.65
N LYS A 710 5.62 38.81 37.00
CA LYS A 710 4.70 39.55 36.13
C LYS A 710 5.27 40.89 35.66
N LYS A 711 6.06 41.57 36.51
CA LYS A 711 6.76 42.80 36.12
C LYS A 711 7.95 42.55 35.19
N PHE A 712 8.70 41.45 35.34
CA PHE A 712 9.74 41.07 34.38
C PHE A 712 9.14 40.67 33.03
N ASP A 713 8.04 39.91 33.03
CA ASP A 713 7.32 39.51 31.81
C ASP A 713 6.77 40.73 31.07
N GLN A 714 6.18 41.68 31.81
CA GLN A 714 5.73 42.97 31.29
C GLN A 714 6.90 43.78 30.71
N LEU A 715 8.00 43.97 31.46
CA LEU A 715 9.16 44.72 30.98
C LEU A 715 9.80 44.07 29.74
N LEU A 716 9.83 42.74 29.67
CA LEU A 716 10.33 42.01 28.50
C LEU A 716 9.40 42.17 27.28
N ALA A 717 8.08 42.24 27.49
CA ALA A 717 7.13 42.55 26.43
C ALA A 717 7.27 44.01 25.95
N GLU A 718 7.38 44.96 26.89
CA GLU A 718 7.62 46.38 26.60
C GLU A 718 8.92 46.59 25.82
N GLU A 719 10.05 46.02 26.26
CA GLU A 719 11.33 46.09 25.55
C GLU A 719 11.30 45.41 24.17
N LYS A 720 10.58 44.27 24.02
CA LYS A 720 10.35 43.67 22.70
C LYS A 720 9.55 44.59 21.77
N THR A 721 8.51 45.25 22.27
CA THR A 721 7.71 46.21 21.50
C THR A 721 8.52 47.46 21.14
N ILE A 722 9.32 47.99 22.06
CA ILE A 722 10.24 49.11 21.82
C ILE A 722 11.31 48.71 20.77
N SER A 723 11.87 47.51 20.87
CA SER A 723 12.85 46.99 19.90
C SER A 723 12.24 46.78 18.51
N SER A 724 11.00 46.26 18.40
CA SER A 724 10.26 46.20 17.13
C SER A 724 10.06 47.58 16.54
N ARG A 725 9.59 48.53 17.35
CA ARG A 725 9.38 49.91 16.93
C ARG A 725 10.67 50.58 16.45
N TYR A 726 11.80 50.38 17.12
CA TYR A 726 13.08 50.91 16.65
C TYR A 726 13.57 50.23 15.36
N ALA A 727 13.25 48.96 15.13
CA ALA A 727 13.50 48.31 13.84
C ALA A 727 12.61 48.92 12.73
N GLU A 728 11.31 49.14 12.99
CA GLU A 728 10.39 49.81 12.05
C GLU A 728 10.78 51.26 11.75
N GLU A 729 11.23 52.02 12.76
CA GLU A 729 11.70 53.41 12.60
C GLU A 729 13.05 53.46 11.84
N ARG A 730 13.96 52.52 12.09
CA ARG A 730 15.19 52.32 11.28
C ARG A 730 14.85 51.99 9.84
N ASP A 731 14.00 51.00 9.60
CA ASP A 731 13.71 50.49 8.25
C ASP A 731 12.94 51.53 7.43
N ARG A 732 12.10 52.36 8.08
CA ARG A 732 11.50 53.55 7.47
C ARG A 732 12.54 54.61 7.12
N ALA A 733 13.48 54.91 8.02
CA ALA A 733 14.55 55.87 7.74
C ALA A 733 15.49 55.38 6.61
N GLU A 734 15.77 54.08 6.53
CA GLU A 734 16.54 53.45 5.46
C GLU A 734 15.79 53.47 4.13
N ALA A 735 14.46 53.24 4.14
CA ALA A 735 13.62 53.38 2.96
C ALA A 735 13.56 54.83 2.46
N GLU A 736 13.36 55.81 3.36
CA GLU A 736 13.42 57.24 3.04
C GLU A 736 14.79 57.66 2.49
N ALA A 737 15.89 57.12 3.05
CA ALA A 737 17.24 57.39 2.55
C ALA A 737 17.42 56.86 1.12
N ARG A 738 16.98 55.61 0.84
CA ARG A 738 16.98 55.04 -0.52
C ARG A 738 16.08 55.80 -1.49
N GLU A 739 14.93 56.32 -1.05
CA GLU A 739 14.08 57.17 -1.89
C GLU A 739 14.79 58.47 -2.25
N LYS A 740 15.39 59.14 -1.26
CA LYS A 740 16.15 60.39 -1.45
C LYS A 740 17.38 60.19 -2.33
N GLU A 741 18.10 59.07 -2.17
CA GLU A 741 19.21 58.65 -3.04
C GLU A 741 18.72 58.38 -4.48
N THR A 742 17.65 57.60 -4.65
CA THR A 742 17.04 57.32 -5.97
C THR A 742 16.60 58.61 -6.67
N ARG A 743 16.03 59.56 -5.91
CA ARG A 743 15.60 60.87 -6.40
C ARG A 743 16.78 61.78 -6.75
N ALA A 744 17.87 61.73 -5.98
CA ALA A 744 19.11 62.44 -6.33
C ALA A 744 19.70 61.87 -7.63
N LEU A 745 19.80 60.54 -7.77
CA LEU A 745 20.26 59.89 -9.00
C LEU A 745 19.36 60.17 -10.22
N ALA A 746 18.04 60.31 -10.02
CA ALA A 746 17.12 60.73 -11.07
C ALA A 746 17.38 62.20 -11.50
N LEU A 747 17.48 63.12 -10.54
CA LEU A 747 17.77 64.54 -10.82
C LEU A 747 19.16 64.75 -11.45
N THR A 748 20.17 63.96 -11.05
CA THR A 748 21.48 63.97 -11.71
C THR A 748 21.36 63.54 -13.17
N ARG A 749 20.62 62.46 -13.47
CA ARG A 749 20.39 62.01 -14.86
C ARG A 749 19.57 62.99 -15.69
N GLU A 750 18.59 63.67 -15.08
CA GLU A 750 17.84 64.74 -15.74
C GLU A 750 18.76 65.94 -16.06
N LEU A 751 19.68 66.28 -15.16
CA LEU A 751 20.67 67.34 -15.37
C LEU A 751 21.72 66.95 -16.43
N GLU A 752 22.22 65.72 -16.39
CA GLU A 752 23.10 65.13 -17.42
C GLU A 752 22.43 65.19 -18.80
N ALA A 753 21.19 64.68 -18.92
CA ALA A 753 20.45 64.70 -20.18
C ALA A 753 20.12 66.12 -20.69
N LEU A 754 19.89 67.09 -19.79
CA LEU A 754 19.73 68.50 -20.16
C LEU A 754 21.06 69.14 -20.59
N SER A 755 22.19 68.70 -20.03
CA SER A 755 23.53 69.13 -20.48
C SER A 755 23.87 68.54 -21.84
N ASP A 756 23.62 67.24 -22.05
CA ASP A 756 23.82 66.56 -23.33
C ASP A 756 22.97 67.20 -24.44
N LEU A 757 21.70 67.51 -24.16
CA LEU A 757 20.80 68.21 -25.08
C LEU A 757 21.27 69.64 -25.37
N LYS A 758 21.77 70.37 -24.37
CA LYS A 758 22.37 71.69 -24.58
C LYS A 758 23.61 71.59 -25.48
N ASP A 759 24.48 70.63 -25.24
CA ASP A 759 25.74 70.49 -25.97
C ASP A 759 25.53 69.85 -27.36
N GLU A 760 24.45 69.10 -27.57
CA GLU A 760 23.91 68.76 -28.89
C GLU A 760 23.37 70.00 -29.62
N MET A 761 22.56 70.85 -28.97
CA MET A 761 22.06 72.10 -29.55
C MET A 761 23.21 73.07 -29.90
N GLU A 762 24.27 73.15 -29.09
CA GLU A 762 25.47 73.91 -29.41
C GLU A 762 26.27 73.32 -30.58
N ARG A 763 26.37 71.98 -30.67
CA ARG A 763 26.98 71.31 -31.83
C ARG A 763 26.17 71.54 -33.11
N ALA A 764 24.84 71.43 -33.05
CA ALA A 764 23.95 71.72 -34.18
C ALA A 764 24.05 73.19 -34.61
N ASN A 765 24.14 74.14 -33.68
CA ASN A 765 24.37 75.56 -33.99
C ASN A 765 25.77 75.82 -34.59
N LYS A 766 26.79 75.04 -34.23
CA LYS A 766 28.12 75.10 -34.87
C LYS A 766 28.10 74.49 -36.27
N LEU A 767 27.44 73.34 -36.44
CA LEU A 767 27.27 72.67 -37.74
C LEU A 767 26.51 73.57 -38.72
N LEU A 768 25.36 74.11 -38.35
CA LEU A 768 24.56 75.02 -39.20
C LEU A 768 25.31 76.31 -39.57
N ARG A 769 26.27 76.76 -38.75
CA ARG A 769 27.15 77.88 -39.10
C ARG A 769 28.23 77.45 -40.10
N ALA A 770 28.87 76.31 -39.88
CA ALA A 770 29.83 75.74 -40.83
C ALA A 770 29.16 75.47 -42.20
N GLU A 771 27.99 74.82 -42.23
CA GLU A 771 27.19 74.63 -43.45
C GLU A 771 26.82 75.96 -44.12
N MET A 772 26.49 77.01 -43.36
CA MET A 772 26.21 78.33 -43.92
C MET A 772 27.48 79.00 -44.48
N GLU A 773 28.62 78.85 -43.81
CA GLU A 773 29.93 79.36 -44.25
C GLU A 773 30.43 78.61 -45.51
N ASP A 774 30.25 77.29 -45.57
CA ASP A 774 30.54 76.45 -46.74
C ASP A 774 29.60 76.73 -47.91
N LEU A 775 28.29 76.95 -47.66
CA LEU A 775 27.34 77.36 -48.70
C LEU A 775 27.62 78.78 -49.22
N VAL A 776 28.12 79.70 -48.39
CA VAL A 776 28.59 81.01 -48.83
C VAL A 776 29.87 80.88 -49.66
N SER A 777 30.85 80.11 -49.18
CA SER A 777 32.10 79.80 -49.89
C SER A 777 31.83 79.16 -51.27
N SER A 778 30.96 78.15 -51.32
CA SER A 778 30.51 77.48 -52.54
C SER A 778 29.81 78.42 -53.52
N LYS A 779 29.00 79.36 -53.00
CA LYS A 779 28.28 80.37 -53.80
C LYS A 779 29.21 81.44 -54.37
N ASP A 780 30.21 81.86 -53.61
CA ASP A 780 31.19 82.87 -54.06
C ASP A 780 32.15 82.29 -55.12
N ASP A 781 32.29 80.95 -55.20
CA ASP A 781 33.03 80.21 -56.22
C ASP A 781 32.31 80.11 -57.59
N VAL A 782 31.10 80.68 -57.73
CA VAL A 782 30.28 80.70 -58.97
C VAL A 782 30.54 81.99 -59.79
N GLY A 783 31.75 82.53 -59.72
CA GLY A 783 32.14 83.91 -60.08
C GLY A 783 32.23 84.28 -61.58
N LYS A 784 32.19 83.29 -62.48
CA LYS A 784 32.42 83.32 -63.94
C LYS A 784 33.87 83.33 -64.43
N SER A 785 34.45 82.13 -64.49
CA SER A 785 35.35 81.74 -65.59
C SER A 785 35.18 80.27 -65.96
N VAL A 786 35.69 79.86 -67.14
CA VAL A 786 35.74 78.43 -67.52
C VAL A 786 36.54 77.60 -66.50
N HIS A 787 37.52 78.22 -65.86
CA HIS A 787 38.37 77.59 -64.85
C HIS A 787 37.61 77.30 -63.55
N GLU A 788 36.63 78.12 -63.18
CA GLU A 788 35.73 77.85 -62.04
C GLU A 788 34.72 76.74 -62.34
N LEU A 789 34.19 76.66 -63.57
CA LEU A 789 33.40 75.49 -63.98
C LEU A 789 34.24 74.21 -63.94
N GLU A 790 35.53 74.29 -64.29
CA GLU A 790 36.46 73.17 -64.18
C GLU A 790 36.81 72.83 -62.72
N LYS A 791 36.94 73.83 -61.84
CA LYS A 791 37.14 73.68 -60.39
C LYS A 791 35.91 73.04 -59.72
N SER A 792 34.72 73.59 -60.00
CA SER A 792 33.43 73.07 -59.54
C SER A 792 33.21 71.64 -60.02
N LYS A 793 33.49 71.34 -61.30
CA LYS A 793 33.47 69.97 -61.83
C LYS A 793 34.38 69.04 -61.02
N ARG A 794 35.64 69.44 -60.75
CA ARG A 794 36.56 68.62 -59.94
C ARG A 794 36.09 68.43 -58.50
N GLY A 795 35.48 69.45 -57.88
CA GLY A 795 34.87 69.33 -56.55
C GLY A 795 33.70 68.34 -56.54
N MET A 796 32.82 68.39 -57.54
CA MET A 796 31.73 67.43 -57.70
C MET A 796 32.22 66.01 -58.05
N GLU A 797 33.31 65.88 -58.82
CA GLU A 797 33.97 64.60 -59.09
C GLU A 797 34.63 64.03 -57.82
N GLN A 798 35.24 64.88 -56.98
CA GLN A 798 35.80 64.48 -55.68
C GLN A 798 34.70 64.03 -54.71
N GLN A 799 33.65 64.83 -54.52
CA GLN A 799 32.51 64.46 -53.65
C GLN A 799 31.83 63.17 -54.12
N LEU A 800 31.75 62.94 -55.43
CA LEU A 800 31.18 61.72 -56.00
C LEU A 800 32.08 60.49 -55.78
N GLU A 801 33.41 60.68 -55.69
CA GLU A 801 34.34 59.61 -55.30
C GLU A 801 34.34 59.36 -53.79
N GLU A 802 34.31 60.41 -52.96
CA GLU A 802 34.18 60.30 -51.50
C GLU A 802 32.89 59.57 -51.10
N MET A 803 31.76 59.88 -51.76
CA MET A 803 30.48 59.18 -51.58
C MET A 803 30.49 57.75 -52.14
N ARG A 804 31.37 57.42 -53.10
CA ARG A 804 31.59 56.02 -53.54
C ARG A 804 32.36 55.25 -52.49
N THR A 805 33.48 55.78 -51.99
CA THR A 805 34.26 55.12 -50.94
C THR A 805 33.42 54.89 -49.68
N GLN A 806 32.58 55.85 -49.27
CA GLN A 806 31.65 55.65 -48.16
C GLN A 806 30.58 54.56 -48.44
N LEU A 807 30.12 54.42 -49.69
CA LEU A 807 29.20 53.33 -50.06
C LEU A 807 29.92 51.97 -50.08
N GLU A 808 31.14 51.91 -50.59
CA GLU A 808 31.98 50.70 -50.59
C GLU A 808 32.33 50.26 -49.16
N GLU A 809 32.70 51.19 -48.27
CA GLU A 809 32.94 50.93 -46.85
C GLU A 809 31.67 50.41 -46.14
N LEU A 810 30.50 51.01 -46.40
CA LEU A 810 29.22 50.56 -45.84
C LEU A 810 28.73 49.22 -46.42
N GLU A 811 29.04 48.91 -47.68
CA GLU A 811 28.76 47.61 -48.30
C GLU A 811 29.68 46.51 -47.72
N ASP A 812 30.97 46.80 -47.49
CA ASP A 812 31.91 45.89 -46.81
C ASP A 812 31.52 45.65 -45.33
N GLU A 813 31.16 46.70 -44.57
CA GLU A 813 30.64 46.55 -43.20
C GLU A 813 29.35 45.72 -43.16
N LEU A 814 28.39 46.02 -44.05
CA LEU A 814 27.15 45.27 -44.15
C LEU A 814 27.43 43.80 -44.48
N GLN A 815 28.28 43.53 -45.47
CA GLN A 815 28.65 42.17 -45.85
C GLN A 815 29.33 41.43 -44.68
N ALA A 816 30.25 42.08 -43.95
CA ALA A 816 30.89 41.49 -42.78
C ALA A 816 29.89 41.14 -41.66
N THR A 817 28.88 41.99 -41.41
CA THR A 817 27.84 41.69 -40.41
C THR A 817 26.86 40.61 -40.87
N GLU A 818 26.50 40.55 -42.15
CA GLU A 818 25.70 39.46 -42.72
C GLU A 818 26.45 38.12 -42.65
N ASP A 819 27.74 38.11 -42.96
CA ASP A 819 28.59 36.92 -42.91
C ASP A 819 28.77 36.41 -41.46
N ALA A 820 28.96 37.32 -40.50
CA ALA A 820 28.99 36.99 -39.07
C ALA A 820 27.65 36.41 -38.58
N LYS A 821 26.53 37.01 -38.98
CA LYS A 821 25.17 36.51 -38.70
C LYS A 821 24.93 35.13 -39.30
N LEU A 822 25.32 34.89 -40.56
CA LEU A 822 25.19 33.59 -41.23
C LEU A 822 26.01 32.51 -40.51
N ARG A 823 27.24 32.81 -40.09
CA ARG A 823 28.07 31.90 -39.27
C ARG A 823 27.39 31.56 -37.94
N LEU A 824 26.78 32.54 -37.27
CA LEU A 824 26.01 32.31 -36.03
C LEU A 824 24.74 31.50 -36.25
N GLU A 825 23.98 31.76 -37.33
CA GLU A 825 22.78 30.98 -37.68
C GLU A 825 23.13 29.51 -38.03
N VAL A 826 24.22 29.27 -38.76
CA VAL A 826 24.72 27.92 -39.07
C VAL A 826 25.19 27.20 -37.80
N ASN A 827 25.96 27.86 -36.93
CA ASN A 827 26.39 27.29 -35.65
C ASN A 827 25.19 26.96 -34.74
N MET A 828 24.17 27.83 -34.68
CA MET A 828 22.94 27.57 -33.95
C MET A 828 22.17 26.36 -34.53
N GLN A 829 22.11 26.22 -35.86
CA GLN A 829 21.48 25.05 -36.50
C GLN A 829 22.26 23.76 -36.23
N ALA A 830 23.60 23.79 -36.27
CA ALA A 830 24.44 22.65 -35.93
C ALA A 830 24.24 22.21 -34.47
N MET A 831 24.27 23.15 -33.52
CA MET A 831 23.99 22.89 -32.10
C MET A 831 22.57 22.37 -31.86
N LYS A 832 21.57 22.89 -32.59
CA LYS A 832 20.19 22.38 -32.53
C LYS A 832 20.09 20.94 -33.06
N ALA A 833 20.71 20.65 -34.21
CA ALA A 833 20.72 19.32 -34.80
C ALA A 833 21.54 18.31 -33.98
N GLN A 834 22.54 18.76 -33.20
CA GLN A 834 23.19 17.95 -32.19
C GLN A 834 22.25 17.69 -31.01
N TYR A 835 21.66 18.73 -30.42
CA TYR A 835 20.70 18.59 -29.31
C TYR A 835 19.52 17.68 -29.64
N GLU A 836 19.01 17.69 -30.88
CA GLU A 836 17.94 16.81 -31.32
C GLU A 836 18.39 15.34 -31.44
N ARG A 837 19.65 15.08 -31.83
CA ARG A 837 20.26 13.73 -31.79
C ARG A 837 20.53 13.26 -30.35
N ASP A 838 21.08 14.14 -29.51
CA ASP A 838 21.35 13.86 -28.09
C ASP A 838 20.05 13.59 -27.31
N LEU A 839 18.95 14.26 -27.69
CA LEU A 839 17.61 14.02 -27.15
C LEU A 839 17.07 12.66 -27.62
N GLN A 840 17.12 12.36 -28.93
CA GLN A 840 16.69 11.07 -29.45
C GLN A 840 17.45 9.91 -28.79
N GLY A 841 18.78 9.99 -28.68
CA GLY A 841 19.59 8.95 -28.02
C GLY A 841 19.26 8.78 -26.53
N ARG A 842 18.82 9.84 -25.84
CA ARG A 842 18.32 9.77 -24.46
C ARG A 842 16.94 9.13 -24.36
N ASP A 843 16.04 9.41 -25.29
CA ASP A 843 14.71 8.80 -25.34
C ASP A 843 14.82 7.31 -25.70
N GLU A 844 15.73 6.93 -26.61
CA GLU A 844 16.06 5.54 -26.94
C GLU A 844 16.65 4.79 -25.73
N MET A 845 17.62 5.38 -25.02
CA MET A 845 18.12 4.82 -23.75
C MET A 845 17.04 4.74 -22.67
N GLY A 846 16.09 5.68 -22.65
CA GLY A 846 14.95 5.70 -21.74
C GLY A 846 13.99 4.55 -21.98
N GLU A 847 13.61 4.32 -23.24
CA GLU A 847 12.80 3.17 -23.66
C GLU A 847 13.54 1.85 -23.45
N GLU A 848 14.84 1.77 -23.71
CA GLU A 848 15.62 0.54 -23.46
C GLU A 848 15.71 0.21 -21.97
N LYS A 849 15.99 1.19 -21.11
CA LYS A 849 15.95 1.01 -19.65
C LYS A 849 14.55 0.62 -19.16
N LYS A 850 13.49 1.15 -19.78
CA LYS A 850 12.10 0.77 -19.51
C LYS A 850 11.80 -0.67 -19.93
N LYS A 851 12.29 -1.14 -21.09
CA LYS A 851 12.20 -2.57 -21.48
C LYS A 851 12.92 -3.46 -20.47
N GLN A 852 14.12 -3.09 -20.04
CA GLN A 852 14.91 -3.85 -19.06
C GLN A 852 14.18 -3.95 -17.70
N LEU A 853 13.60 -2.85 -17.21
CA LEU A 853 12.78 -2.87 -15.99
C LEU A 853 11.52 -3.74 -16.14
N VAL A 854 10.83 -3.67 -17.28
CA VAL A 854 9.66 -4.54 -17.57
C VAL A 854 10.07 -6.01 -17.66
N LYS A 855 11.24 -6.32 -18.22
CA LYS A 855 11.79 -7.69 -18.24
C LYS A 855 12.09 -8.18 -16.82
N GLN A 856 12.79 -7.39 -16.00
CA GLN A 856 13.09 -7.73 -14.60
C GLN A 856 11.82 -7.97 -13.77
N VAL A 857 10.76 -7.18 -13.99
CA VAL A 857 9.45 -7.40 -13.35
C VAL A 857 8.87 -8.76 -13.76
N ARG A 858 8.86 -9.11 -15.06
CA ARG A 858 8.37 -10.41 -15.53
C ARG A 858 9.19 -11.60 -15.01
N GLU A 859 10.51 -11.45 -14.90
CA GLU A 859 11.41 -12.46 -14.33
C GLU A 859 11.06 -12.71 -12.85
N MET A 860 10.95 -11.65 -12.04
CA MET A 860 10.52 -11.76 -10.64
C MET A 860 9.07 -12.27 -10.48
N GLU A 861 8.16 -11.92 -11.40
CA GLU A 861 6.79 -12.45 -11.41
C GLU A 861 6.77 -13.96 -11.66
N MET A 862 7.61 -14.46 -12.57
CA MET A 862 7.73 -15.89 -12.87
C MET A 862 8.37 -16.67 -11.70
N GLU A 863 9.50 -16.19 -11.17
CA GLU A 863 10.16 -16.79 -10.00
C GLU A 863 9.19 -16.92 -8.80
N LEU A 864 8.39 -15.88 -8.56
CA LEU A 864 7.42 -15.84 -7.47
C LEU A 864 6.17 -16.69 -7.75
N GLU A 865 5.79 -16.92 -9.01
CA GLU A 865 4.75 -17.90 -9.36
C GLU A 865 5.24 -19.34 -9.15
N ASP A 866 6.50 -19.63 -9.50
CA ASP A 866 7.08 -20.97 -9.33
C ASP A 866 7.39 -21.30 -7.87
N GLU A 867 7.86 -20.33 -7.06
CA GLU A 867 7.96 -20.51 -5.59
C GLU A 867 6.57 -20.84 -5.00
N ARG A 868 5.51 -20.16 -5.46
CA ARG A 868 4.12 -20.46 -5.04
C ARG A 868 3.67 -21.86 -5.44
N LYS A 869 3.97 -22.33 -6.66
CA LYS A 869 3.68 -23.69 -7.10
C LYS A 869 4.41 -24.73 -6.24
N GLN A 870 5.73 -24.60 -6.11
CA GLN A 870 6.57 -25.50 -5.31
C GLN A 870 6.10 -25.55 -3.85
N ARG A 871 5.84 -24.39 -3.24
CA ARG A 871 5.30 -24.29 -1.87
C ARG A 871 3.93 -24.95 -1.73
N THR A 872 3.06 -24.83 -2.73
CA THR A 872 1.73 -25.46 -2.72
C THR A 872 1.85 -26.98 -2.79
N VAL A 873 2.68 -27.51 -3.69
CA VAL A 873 2.98 -28.96 -3.80
C VAL A 873 3.60 -29.50 -2.51
N ALA A 874 4.59 -28.79 -1.94
CA ALA A 874 5.23 -29.19 -0.69
C ALA A 874 4.24 -29.22 0.49
N VAL A 875 3.33 -28.23 0.60
CA VAL A 875 2.28 -28.22 1.63
C VAL A 875 1.25 -29.32 1.42
N ALA A 876 0.89 -29.64 0.17
CA ALA A 876 -0.03 -30.73 -0.14
C ALA A 876 0.60 -32.10 0.22
N ALA A 877 1.85 -32.35 -0.19
CA ALA A 877 2.60 -33.56 0.15
C ALA A 877 2.76 -33.72 1.68
N ARG A 878 3.09 -32.64 2.39
CA ARG A 878 3.20 -32.66 3.86
C ARG A 878 1.87 -33.00 4.52
N LYS A 879 0.76 -32.41 4.06
CA LYS A 879 -0.59 -32.72 4.57
C LYS A 879 -1.02 -34.15 4.29
N LYS A 880 -0.65 -34.73 3.15
CA LYS A 880 -0.89 -36.16 2.87
C LYS A 880 -0.12 -37.03 3.84
N MET A 881 1.18 -36.81 4.01
CA MET A 881 1.99 -37.56 4.99
C MET A 881 1.47 -37.41 6.44
N GLU A 882 0.93 -36.25 6.82
CA GLU A 882 0.25 -36.00 8.11
C GLU A 882 -1.13 -36.67 8.26
N LEU A 883 -1.72 -37.19 7.17
CA LEU A 883 -2.96 -37.97 7.14
C LEU A 883 -2.63 -39.47 7.12
N ASP A 884 -1.83 -39.91 6.15
CA ASP A 884 -1.36 -41.28 5.98
C ASP A 884 -0.75 -41.81 7.31
N LEU A 885 0.03 -40.99 8.03
CA LEU A 885 0.60 -41.34 9.33
C LEU A 885 -0.47 -41.54 10.42
N LYS A 886 -1.53 -40.73 10.45
CA LYS A 886 -2.63 -40.87 11.44
C LYS A 886 -3.51 -42.07 11.14
N GLU A 887 -3.72 -42.40 9.86
CA GLU A 887 -4.43 -43.60 9.45
C GLU A 887 -3.63 -44.85 9.85
N LEU A 888 -2.30 -44.83 9.71
CA LEU A 888 -1.41 -45.88 10.22
C LEU A 888 -1.42 -45.97 11.75
N GLU A 889 -1.38 -44.84 12.48
CA GLU A 889 -1.53 -44.83 13.95
C GLU A 889 -2.86 -45.47 14.37
N ALA A 890 -3.99 -45.08 13.75
CA ALA A 890 -5.30 -45.63 14.03
C ALA A 890 -5.41 -47.13 13.67
N ALA A 891 -4.80 -47.57 12.57
CA ALA A 891 -4.73 -48.97 12.18
C ALA A 891 -3.89 -49.81 13.15
N ILE A 892 -2.77 -49.28 13.64
CA ILE A 892 -1.94 -49.91 14.69
C ILE A 892 -2.73 -50.02 15.99
N ASP A 893 -3.48 -48.99 16.38
CA ASP A 893 -4.35 -49.00 17.56
C ASP A 893 -5.47 -50.04 17.47
N MET A 894 -6.09 -50.20 16.29
CA MET A 894 -7.06 -51.28 16.06
C MET A 894 -6.41 -52.66 16.06
N ALA A 895 -5.24 -52.83 15.44
CA ALA A 895 -4.50 -54.08 15.45
C ALA A 895 -4.10 -54.50 16.88
N ASN A 896 -3.68 -53.55 17.71
CA ASN A 896 -3.38 -53.77 19.13
C ASN A 896 -4.63 -54.18 19.93
N LYS A 897 -5.77 -53.51 19.73
CA LYS A 897 -7.05 -53.91 20.35
C LYS A 897 -7.46 -55.32 19.95
N ASN A 898 -7.45 -55.63 18.65
CA ASN A 898 -7.79 -56.95 18.12
C ASN A 898 -6.85 -58.05 18.67
N ARG A 899 -5.55 -57.75 18.78
CA ARG A 899 -4.57 -58.64 19.42
C ARG A 899 -4.89 -58.88 20.90
N ASP A 900 -5.24 -57.84 21.65
CA ASP A 900 -5.59 -57.95 23.07
C ASP A 900 -6.90 -58.70 23.30
N GLU A 901 -7.85 -58.59 22.37
CA GLU A 901 -9.08 -59.40 22.37
C GLU A 901 -8.81 -60.86 22.00
N ALA A 902 -7.98 -61.13 20.98
CA ALA A 902 -7.53 -62.48 20.67
C ALA A 902 -6.77 -63.12 21.85
N LEU A 903 -5.96 -62.35 22.58
CA LEU A 903 -5.28 -62.82 23.81
C LEU A 903 -6.25 -63.06 24.98
N LYS A 904 -7.36 -62.32 25.08
CA LYS A 904 -8.45 -62.63 26.04
C LYS A 904 -9.20 -63.91 25.63
N GLN A 905 -9.53 -64.07 24.35
CA GLN A 905 -10.19 -65.28 23.83
C GLN A 905 -9.31 -66.52 24.01
N LEU A 906 -8.02 -66.44 23.69
CA LEU A 906 -7.04 -67.52 23.92
C LEU A 906 -7.02 -67.94 25.40
N LYS A 907 -6.98 -66.98 26.34
CA LYS A 907 -7.04 -67.27 27.78
C LYS A 907 -8.37 -67.91 28.20
N LYS A 908 -9.49 -67.50 27.61
CA LYS A 908 -10.81 -68.10 27.87
C LYS A 908 -10.85 -69.56 27.38
N LEU A 909 -10.43 -69.82 26.14
CA LEU A 909 -10.36 -71.16 25.57
C LEU A 909 -9.38 -72.06 26.36
N GLN A 910 -8.24 -71.53 26.79
CA GLN A 910 -7.26 -72.25 27.61
C GLN A 910 -7.76 -72.53 29.04
N ALA A 911 -8.69 -71.74 29.57
CA ALA A 911 -9.42 -72.07 30.80
C ALA A 911 -10.44 -73.19 30.54
N GLN A 912 -11.33 -73.03 29.55
CA GLN A 912 -12.33 -74.04 29.19
C GLN A 912 -11.70 -75.41 28.86
N MET A 913 -10.52 -75.43 28.22
CA MET A 913 -9.78 -76.67 27.97
C MET A 913 -9.27 -77.35 29.27
N LYS A 914 -8.90 -76.57 30.30
CA LYS A 914 -8.54 -77.12 31.62
C LYS A 914 -9.77 -77.64 32.36
N ASP A 915 -10.89 -76.94 32.26
CA ASP A 915 -12.15 -77.34 32.88
C ASP A 915 -12.64 -78.65 32.24
N LEU A 916 -12.63 -78.77 30.90
CA LEU A 916 -12.94 -80.00 30.17
C LEU A 916 -11.96 -81.15 30.45
N LEU A 917 -10.65 -80.88 30.60
CA LEU A 917 -9.68 -81.89 31.00
C LEU A 917 -9.94 -82.39 32.42
N ARG A 918 -10.34 -81.49 33.33
CA ARG A 918 -10.75 -81.87 34.68
C ARG A 918 -12.03 -82.70 34.65
N GLU A 919 -13.05 -82.33 33.88
CA GLU A 919 -14.27 -83.13 33.71
C GLU A 919 -13.96 -84.51 33.10
N LEU A 920 -12.97 -84.62 32.21
CA LEU A 920 -12.50 -85.90 31.66
C LEU A 920 -11.81 -86.78 32.72
N ASP A 921 -11.02 -86.19 33.62
CA ASP A 921 -10.37 -86.94 34.70
C ASP A 921 -11.36 -87.26 35.86
N ASP A 922 -12.25 -86.35 36.22
CA ASP A 922 -13.34 -86.57 37.19
C ASP A 922 -14.30 -87.70 36.68
N THR A 923 -14.63 -87.72 35.37
CA THR A 923 -15.43 -88.81 34.78
C THR A 923 -14.65 -90.12 34.65
N ARG A 924 -13.33 -90.08 34.36
CA ARG A 924 -12.46 -91.27 34.44
C ARG A 924 -12.45 -91.88 35.84
N ILE A 925 -12.28 -91.06 36.87
CA ILE A 925 -12.33 -91.51 38.27
C ILE A 925 -13.67 -92.17 38.55
N SER A 926 -14.80 -91.55 38.20
CA SER A 926 -16.13 -92.18 38.38
C SER A 926 -16.27 -93.50 37.63
N ARG A 927 -15.67 -93.63 36.44
CA ARG A 927 -15.68 -94.87 35.65
C ARG A 927 -14.82 -95.96 36.28
N GLU A 928 -13.69 -95.59 36.88
CA GLU A 928 -12.84 -96.52 37.62
C GLU A 928 -13.49 -96.96 38.94
N GLU A 929 -14.21 -96.06 39.64
CA GLU A 929 -15.05 -96.38 40.79
C GLU A 929 -16.20 -97.34 40.41
N ILE A 930 -16.92 -97.06 39.31
CA ILE A 930 -17.97 -97.95 38.79
C ILE A 930 -17.39 -99.31 38.38
N LEU A 931 -16.21 -99.36 37.76
CA LEU A 931 -15.52 -100.61 37.43
C LEU A 931 -15.02 -101.36 38.68
N ALA A 932 -14.63 -100.65 39.74
CA ALA A 932 -14.27 -101.24 41.02
C ALA A 932 -15.50 -101.85 41.72
N GLN A 933 -16.61 -101.10 41.81
CA GLN A 933 -17.89 -101.59 42.32
C GLN A 933 -18.41 -102.77 41.49
N SER A 934 -18.31 -102.71 40.16
CA SER A 934 -18.68 -103.82 39.27
C SER A 934 -17.87 -105.08 39.57
N LYS A 935 -16.54 -104.97 39.76
CA LYS A 935 -15.67 -106.10 40.14
C LYS A 935 -15.91 -106.59 41.56
N GLU A 936 -16.31 -105.72 42.48
CA GLU A 936 -16.69 -106.10 43.85
C GLU A 936 -18.03 -106.85 43.84
N ASN A 937 -19.00 -106.41 43.04
CA ASN A 937 -20.28 -107.08 42.87
C ASN A 937 -20.14 -108.39 42.10
N GLU A 938 -19.26 -108.47 41.09
CA GLU A 938 -18.91 -109.72 40.40
C GLU A 938 -18.22 -110.72 41.35
N LYS A 939 -17.38 -110.24 42.29
CA LYS A 939 -16.84 -111.06 43.38
C LYS A 939 -17.91 -111.53 44.36
N LYS A 940 -18.88 -110.69 44.71
CA LYS A 940 -20.03 -111.09 45.56
C LYS A 940 -20.90 -112.13 44.85
N LEU A 941 -21.14 -111.97 43.55
CA LEU A 941 -21.86 -112.95 42.73
C LEU A 941 -21.14 -114.29 42.75
N LYS A 942 -19.83 -114.31 42.47
CA LYS A 942 -18.99 -115.51 42.48
C LYS A 942 -18.80 -116.12 43.88
N SER A 943 -18.91 -115.33 44.94
CA SER A 943 -19.05 -115.83 46.31
C SER A 943 -20.38 -116.59 46.44
N MET A 944 -21.51 -115.96 46.12
CA MET A 944 -22.82 -116.59 46.22
C MET A 944 -22.96 -117.84 45.32
N GLU A 945 -22.34 -117.86 44.14
CA GLU A 945 -22.24 -119.05 43.28
C GLU A 945 -21.42 -120.17 43.95
N ALA A 946 -20.27 -119.84 44.55
CA ALA A 946 -19.45 -120.80 45.28
C ALA A 946 -20.13 -121.32 46.56
N ASP A 947 -20.80 -120.44 47.31
CA ASP A 947 -21.59 -120.77 48.50
C ASP A 947 -22.78 -121.68 48.10
N MET A 948 -23.44 -121.41 46.96
CA MET A 948 -24.52 -122.22 46.41
C MET A 948 -24.03 -123.61 45.95
N ILE A 949 -22.83 -123.71 45.37
CA ILE A 949 -22.20 -124.99 45.00
C ILE A 949 -21.81 -125.77 46.28
N GLN A 950 -21.25 -125.12 47.30
CA GLN A 950 -20.97 -125.78 48.59
C GLN A 950 -22.24 -126.25 49.30
N MET A 951 -23.37 -125.55 49.14
CA MET A 951 -24.68 -126.01 49.63
C MET A 951 -25.25 -127.19 48.83
N GLN A 952 -24.82 -127.42 47.58
CA GLN A 952 -25.15 -128.62 46.82
C GLN A 952 -24.21 -129.80 47.14
N GLU A 953 -22.91 -129.57 47.28
CA GLU A 953 -21.95 -130.63 47.64
C GLU A 953 -22.02 -131.05 49.12
N GLY A 954 -22.45 -130.13 50.01
CA GLY A 954 -22.74 -130.42 51.42
C GLY A 954 -24.02 -131.23 51.66
N ALA A 955 -24.89 -131.35 50.64
CA ALA A 955 -26.08 -132.21 50.62
C ALA A 955 -25.82 -133.47 49.76
N GLY A 956 -24.69 -134.15 49.91
CA GLY A 956 -24.39 -134.88 51.15
C GLY A 956 -24.93 -136.32 50.99
N SER A 957 -24.17 -137.26 50.43
CA SER A 957 -23.06 -137.96 51.10
C SER A 957 -23.47 -138.72 52.39
N CYS A 958 -24.78 -138.82 52.69
CA CYS A 958 -25.32 -139.46 53.88
C CYS A 958 -26.69 -140.14 53.62
N ARG A 959 -26.76 -141.13 52.69
CA ARG A 959 -27.85 -142.14 52.63
C ARG A 959 -27.60 -143.28 51.62
N GLU A 960 -26.70 -144.19 51.96
CA GLU A 960 -26.83 -145.64 51.66
C GLU A 960 -25.90 -146.41 52.62
N GLY A 961 -26.44 -147.42 53.29
CA GLY A 961 -25.86 -148.00 54.51
C GLY A 961 -26.96 -148.19 55.57
N GLU A 962 -27.24 -149.45 55.92
CA GLU A 962 -28.61 -149.88 56.18
C GLU A 962 -29.02 -150.07 57.66
N GLU A 963 -30.35 -150.04 57.84
CA GLU A 963 -31.19 -150.47 58.96
C GLU A 963 -30.56 -151.08 60.24
N THR A 964 -30.84 -150.47 61.40
CA THR A 964 -31.74 -151.01 62.48
C THR A 964 -31.64 -150.21 63.80
N GLY A 965 -32.68 -150.25 64.65
CA GLY A 965 -32.48 -150.22 66.12
C GLY A 965 -32.79 -148.96 66.96
N SER A 966 -34.08 -148.64 67.16
CA SER A 966 -34.66 -148.23 68.47
C SER A 966 -34.27 -146.92 69.22
N ALA A 967 -35.23 -145.97 69.23
CA ALA A 967 -35.66 -145.09 70.35
C ALA A 967 -34.78 -143.90 70.87
N GLY A 968 -35.39 -142.72 71.10
CA GLY A 968 -34.70 -141.57 71.76
C GLY A 968 -35.31 -140.15 71.71
N GLU A 969 -36.58 -139.96 72.09
CA GLU A 969 -37.22 -138.70 72.59
C GLU A 969 -36.81 -137.25 72.15
N ARG A 970 -37.81 -136.52 71.59
CA ARG A 970 -38.28 -135.14 71.94
C ARG A 970 -37.50 -133.83 71.56
N ARG A 971 -38.31 -132.89 71.02
CA ARG A 971 -38.31 -131.39 71.21
C ARG A 971 -37.18 -130.57 70.55
N ALA A 972 -37.38 -129.29 70.16
CA ALA A 972 -38.60 -128.50 69.98
C ALA A 972 -38.36 -127.24 69.10
N ALA A 973 -39.46 -126.74 68.50
CA ALA A 973 -39.84 -125.36 68.16
C ALA A 973 -38.77 -124.26 67.89
N GLY A 974 -38.98 -123.54 66.79
CA GLY A 974 -38.27 -122.32 66.38
C GLY A 974 -38.74 -121.87 65.01
#